data_AF-A0A2V8PHB3-F1
#
_entry.id   AF-A0A2V8PHB3-F1
#
_cell.length_a   1.000
_cell.length_b   1.000
_cell.length_c   1.000
_cell.angle_alpha   90.00
_cell.angle_beta   90.00
_cell.angle_gamma   90.00
#
_symmetry.space_group_name_H-M   'P 1'
#
loop_
_entity.id
_entity.type
_entity.pdbx_description
1 polymer ?
#
loop_
_entity_poly.entity_id
_entity_poly.type
_entity_poly.pdbx_seq_one_letter_code
_entity_poly.pdbx_strand_id
1 'polypeptide(L)'
;MGATLRATTIQNLIQGNYIGTDFTGNGHLGNGTSAFFDTNAGIVVPANATADRIFQNRIAFDHGAGVRLTNPPNTSDSPGLKIQITENEIYGNEGLGIDLGNAGITPNDNKDLDTGPNNLQNFPVLTSAVRIPRPPIISGSNSLEGNQTVPDPIGAESLTINGTLNSTPNSTFTVHWYFSADAQCTNNEEATVPLAFGKLPGVGPTDINGNATFSFPFDFPIGVSSGVINCTATDADGNTSEFSSCFSVSAATPTPTPTPTPTPTPTPTPAVQFSAATYSTAESIGSLPITVTRTGSASGAFTVDYATSDGAGLNQCSQVTGQASARCDYETTLGTLRFAAGDTSKQILVPIIDDSYAEGTENFTITLSNPTGITLGSPSTATISITDNETTTGANPIDQAGVFVRIHYIDFLSREPDPSGLAFWTNEITSCGSDQACIQLKRINVSAAYFLSIEFQQTGYLVERLYKAAYGDANGPSTFGGPHQISVPVVRLNEFLKDTQEIGQGVVVNVGNWQQQLENNKQAFALEFVQRSRFTSAYLTSMTPTDFVNQLFLNAGVTPSTTDRNAAIAEFGSATNTSDAAARGRALRDVAENATLNSQEFNRAFVLMQYIGYLRRNPNDPQDTDYTGYDFWLTKLNQFNGNFVSAEMVKAFINSVEYRQRFGP
;
A
#
# COMPACT_ATOMS: atom_id res chain seq x y z
N MET A 1 30.78 -33.65 7.80
CA MET A 1 32.17 -33.48 8.29
C MET A 1 32.46 -32.01 8.19
N GLY A 2 32.61 -31.29 9.31
CA GLY A 2 33.00 -29.87 9.23
C GLY A 2 34.43 -29.71 8.73
N ALA A 3 34.69 -28.51 8.21
CA ALA A 3 35.96 -28.14 7.60
C ALA A 3 36.50 -26.89 8.29
N THR A 4 37.78 -26.92 8.63
CA THR A 4 38.51 -25.74 9.11
C THR A 4 39.12 -25.00 7.93
N LEU A 5 38.90 -23.68 7.86
CA LEU A 5 39.61 -22.83 6.91
C LEU A 5 40.92 -22.35 7.54
N ARG A 6 42.04 -22.57 6.84
CA ARG A 6 43.36 -22.11 7.29
C ARG A 6 43.89 -21.06 6.32
N ALA A 7 44.11 -19.85 6.81
CA ALA A 7 44.89 -18.85 6.10
C ALA A 7 46.36 -19.29 6.07
N THR A 8 46.97 -19.37 4.88
CA THR A 8 48.35 -19.85 4.72
C THR A 8 49.34 -18.77 4.32
N THR A 9 48.84 -17.56 4.00
CA THR A 9 49.61 -16.39 3.53
C THR A 9 49.13 -15.12 4.24
N ILE A 10 49.65 -13.96 3.87
CA ILE A 10 49.13 -12.64 4.29
C ILE A 10 48.06 -12.14 3.30
N GLN A 11 47.18 -11.23 3.72
CA GLN A 11 46.15 -10.54 2.92
C GLN A 11 45.01 -11.43 2.40
N ASN A 12 44.55 -12.38 3.20
CA ASN A 12 43.46 -13.28 2.80
C ASN A 12 42.08 -12.61 2.91
N LEU A 13 41.19 -12.90 1.96
CA LEU A 13 39.76 -12.57 2.06
C LEU A 13 38.95 -13.86 2.27
N ILE A 14 38.25 -13.95 3.40
CA ILE A 14 37.37 -15.07 3.76
C ILE A 14 35.95 -14.52 3.92
N GLN A 15 35.06 -14.85 2.98
CA GLN A 15 33.71 -14.27 2.94
C GLN A 15 32.63 -15.27 2.54
N GLY A 16 31.44 -15.16 3.17
CA GLY A 16 30.23 -15.87 2.74
C GLY A 16 30.17 -17.36 3.08
N ASN A 17 31.04 -17.85 3.96
CA ASN A 17 31.17 -19.28 4.25
C ASN A 17 30.25 -19.73 5.40
N TYR A 18 29.81 -20.99 5.35
CA TYR A 18 29.13 -21.69 6.44
C TYR A 18 30.11 -22.72 7.01
N ILE A 19 30.59 -22.47 8.22
CA ILE A 19 31.69 -23.20 8.85
C ILE A 19 31.18 -23.83 10.14
N GLY A 20 31.49 -25.12 10.34
CA GLY A 20 31.01 -25.91 11.48
C GLY A 20 29.50 -26.19 11.51
N THR A 21 28.74 -25.66 10.54
CA THR A 21 27.28 -25.84 10.42
C THR A 21 26.83 -26.43 9.08
N ASP A 22 25.59 -26.90 9.00
CA ASP A 22 24.97 -27.37 7.75
C ASP A 22 24.54 -26.22 6.82
N PHE A 23 24.01 -26.56 5.64
CA PHE A 23 23.60 -25.57 4.64
C PHE A 23 22.45 -24.65 5.09
N THR A 24 21.73 -25.01 6.17
CA THR A 24 20.69 -24.17 6.75
C THR A 24 21.27 -23.16 7.75
N GLY A 25 22.53 -23.35 8.14
CA GLY A 25 23.17 -22.58 9.19
C GLY A 25 22.88 -23.12 10.60
N ASN A 26 21.90 -24.00 10.79
CA ASN A 26 21.46 -24.39 12.13
C ASN A 26 21.87 -25.82 12.54
N GLY A 27 22.38 -26.63 11.61
CA GLY A 27 22.77 -28.02 11.92
C GLY A 27 24.18 -28.12 12.50
N HIS A 28 24.31 -28.81 13.63
CA HIS A 28 25.59 -29.01 14.34
C HIS A 28 26.50 -30.00 13.59
N LEU A 29 27.40 -29.53 12.72
CA LEU A 29 28.35 -30.38 11.99
C LEU A 29 29.72 -30.47 12.65
N GLY A 30 30.19 -29.38 13.26
CA GLY A 30 31.45 -29.21 13.99
C GLY A 30 32.73 -29.51 13.22
N ASN A 31 33.85 -28.93 13.65
CA ASN A 31 35.18 -29.26 13.16
C ASN A 31 35.81 -30.40 14.01
N GLY A 32 36.55 -31.34 13.41
CA GLY A 32 36.89 -32.62 14.06
C GLY A 32 37.67 -32.51 15.40
N THR A 33 37.42 -33.45 16.33
CA THR A 33 37.92 -33.48 17.71
C THR A 33 39.36 -34.00 17.91
N SER A 34 40.24 -33.91 16.90
CA SER A 34 41.58 -34.49 17.04
C SER A 34 42.47 -33.62 17.95
N ALA A 35 42.87 -34.15 19.10
CA ALA A 35 43.69 -33.49 20.12
C ALA A 35 45.13 -33.11 19.69
N PHE A 36 45.44 -33.18 18.40
CA PHE A 36 46.75 -32.83 17.84
C PHE A 36 46.57 -31.73 16.81
N PHE A 37 47.08 -30.54 17.17
CA PHE A 37 47.12 -29.27 16.44
C PHE A 37 45.83 -28.47 16.40
N ASP A 38 45.97 -27.17 16.59
CA ASP A 38 45.33 -25.98 16.00
C ASP A 38 44.06 -26.07 15.11
N THR A 39 43.26 -27.13 15.18
CA THR A 39 42.24 -27.52 14.19
C THR A 39 40.82 -27.44 14.73
N ASN A 40 40.64 -27.22 16.03
CA ASN A 40 39.30 -27.11 16.62
C ASN A 40 38.67 -25.73 16.37
N ALA A 41 39.31 -24.85 15.60
CA ALA A 41 38.72 -23.57 15.24
C ALA A 41 38.13 -23.56 13.83
N GLY A 42 37.05 -22.81 13.63
CA GLY A 42 36.39 -22.69 12.32
C GLY A 42 37.31 -22.03 11.29
N ILE A 43 37.87 -20.89 11.65
CA ILE A 43 38.90 -20.18 10.88
C ILE A 43 40.18 -20.06 11.71
N VAL A 44 41.31 -20.38 11.07
CA VAL A 44 42.63 -20.32 11.68
C VAL A 44 43.49 -19.33 10.89
N VAL A 45 43.94 -18.27 11.57
CA VAL A 45 44.77 -17.20 11.03
C VAL A 45 46.21 -17.35 11.56
N PRO A 46 47.26 -17.20 10.74
CA PRO A 46 48.64 -17.29 11.20
C PRO A 46 49.09 -16.00 11.91
N ALA A 47 49.97 -16.10 12.92
CA ALA A 47 50.46 -14.96 13.70
C ALA A 47 51.27 -13.89 12.93
N ASN A 48 51.57 -14.11 11.65
CA ASN A 48 52.21 -13.14 10.77
C ASN A 48 51.25 -12.55 9.72
N ALA A 49 49.94 -12.75 9.87
CA ALA A 49 48.92 -12.21 8.96
C ALA A 49 48.99 -10.67 8.91
N THR A 50 48.92 -10.11 7.70
CA THR A 50 48.81 -8.66 7.49
C THR A 50 47.67 -8.39 6.51
N ALA A 51 46.73 -7.53 6.91
CA ALA A 51 45.54 -7.10 6.17
C ALA A 51 44.58 -8.23 5.73
N ASP A 52 44.39 -9.24 6.58
CA ASP A 52 43.36 -10.27 6.38
C ASP A 52 41.96 -9.68 6.65
N ARG A 53 40.97 -10.11 5.86
CA ARG A 53 39.57 -9.69 5.99
C ARG A 53 38.66 -10.91 6.08
N ILE A 54 37.94 -11.01 7.19
CA ILE A 54 36.98 -12.07 7.51
C ILE A 54 35.61 -11.40 7.67
N PHE A 55 34.68 -11.67 6.76
CA PHE A 55 33.45 -10.89 6.63
C PHE A 55 32.25 -11.72 6.17
N GLN A 56 31.06 -11.50 6.73
CA GLN A 56 29.82 -12.17 6.29
C GLN A 56 29.89 -13.70 6.26
N ASN A 57 30.62 -14.31 7.18
CA ASN A 57 30.62 -15.75 7.38
C ASN A 57 29.67 -16.14 8.51
N ARG A 58 29.15 -17.37 8.45
CA ARG A 58 28.46 -18.04 9.55
C ARG A 58 29.37 -19.12 10.10
N ILE A 59 29.84 -18.97 11.33
CA ILE A 59 30.85 -19.81 11.98
C ILE A 59 30.27 -20.33 13.28
N ALA A 60 29.91 -21.60 13.31
CA ALA A 60 29.19 -22.13 14.47
C ALA A 60 29.49 -23.59 14.76
N PHE A 61 29.25 -23.99 16.00
CA PHE A 61 29.33 -25.39 16.44
C PHE A 61 30.72 -26.01 16.34
N ASP A 62 31.77 -25.18 16.30
CA ASP A 62 33.15 -25.61 16.32
C ASP A 62 33.55 -26.10 17.73
N HIS A 63 34.38 -27.14 17.82
CA HIS A 63 34.84 -27.72 19.10
C HIS A 63 35.92 -26.87 19.81
N GLY A 64 36.09 -25.63 19.38
CA GLY A 64 37.13 -24.67 19.81
C GLY A 64 36.68 -23.27 19.42
N ALA A 65 37.60 -22.37 19.06
CA ALA A 65 37.22 -20.99 18.77
C ALA A 65 36.57 -20.80 17.38
N GLY A 66 35.69 -19.83 17.18
CA GLY A 66 35.16 -19.53 15.86
C GLY A 66 36.27 -19.05 14.90
N VAL A 67 36.96 -17.98 15.28
CA VAL A 67 38.17 -17.48 14.60
C VAL A 67 39.34 -17.53 15.57
N ARG A 68 40.50 -18.04 15.15
CA ARG A 68 41.67 -18.19 16.04
C ARG A 68 42.98 -17.80 15.39
N LEU A 69 43.85 -17.11 16.14
CA LEU A 69 45.23 -16.82 15.74
C LEU A 69 46.22 -17.90 16.24
N THR A 70 47.04 -18.48 15.36
CA THR A 70 48.04 -19.51 15.76
C THR A 70 49.37 -18.89 16.17
N ASN A 71 49.88 -19.25 17.35
CA ASN A 71 51.20 -18.89 17.88
C ASN A 71 51.48 -17.37 17.93
N PRO A 72 50.66 -16.56 18.62
CA PRO A 72 50.94 -15.13 18.77
C PRO A 72 52.31 -14.91 19.44
N PRO A 73 53.15 -13.98 18.97
CA PRO A 73 54.43 -13.71 19.63
C PRO A 73 54.15 -13.16 21.04
N ASN A 74 54.92 -13.66 22.01
CA ASN A 74 54.83 -13.35 23.44
C ASN A 74 55.45 -11.99 23.82
N THR A 75 55.36 -11.00 22.93
CA THR A 75 55.86 -9.64 23.13
C THR A 75 54.79 -8.62 22.72
N SER A 76 54.56 -7.62 23.58
CA SER A 76 53.57 -6.53 23.40
C SER A 76 53.75 -5.70 22.13
N ASP A 77 54.92 -5.80 21.48
CA ASP A 77 55.26 -5.10 20.24
C ASP A 77 55.24 -6.06 19.02
N SER A 78 54.26 -6.95 18.95
CA SER A 78 54.11 -7.86 17.80
C SER A 78 53.77 -7.06 16.52
N PRO A 79 54.49 -7.28 15.40
CA PRO A 79 54.48 -6.36 14.26
C PRO A 79 53.19 -6.49 13.44
N GLY A 80 52.36 -5.45 13.43
CA GLY A 80 51.46 -5.15 12.30
C GLY A 80 50.38 -6.18 11.96
N LEU A 81 49.86 -6.93 12.94
CA LEU A 81 48.63 -7.70 12.76
C LEU A 81 47.52 -6.76 12.33
N LYS A 82 47.00 -6.94 11.12
CA LYS A 82 45.84 -6.20 10.58
C LYS A 82 44.82 -7.23 10.16
N ILE A 83 43.85 -7.53 11.02
CA ILE A 83 42.85 -8.58 10.79
C ILE A 83 41.46 -8.01 11.04
N GLN A 84 40.75 -7.74 9.96
CA GLN A 84 39.41 -7.19 10.00
C GLN A 84 38.39 -8.32 10.13
N ILE A 85 37.71 -8.43 11.27
CA ILE A 85 36.68 -9.44 11.54
C ILE A 85 35.35 -8.70 11.78
N THR A 86 34.56 -8.52 10.72
CA THR A 86 33.36 -7.66 10.79
C THR A 86 32.16 -8.33 10.12
N GLU A 87 30.94 -8.06 10.59
CA GLU A 87 29.70 -8.59 9.99
C GLU A 87 29.66 -10.14 9.87
N ASN A 88 30.27 -10.88 10.80
CA ASN A 88 30.17 -12.35 10.85
C ASN A 88 29.16 -12.78 11.91
N GLU A 89 28.49 -13.91 11.68
CA GLU A 89 27.67 -14.59 12.68
C GLU A 89 28.51 -15.70 13.33
N ILE A 90 28.82 -15.57 14.63
CA ILE A 90 29.70 -16.50 15.36
C ILE A 90 28.98 -16.97 16.63
N TYR A 91 28.68 -18.27 16.74
CA TYR A 91 27.84 -18.80 17.83
C TYR A 91 27.97 -20.30 18.07
N GLY A 92 27.54 -20.79 19.23
CA GLY A 92 27.44 -22.23 19.52
C GLY A 92 28.77 -22.98 19.55
N ASN A 93 29.91 -22.29 19.66
CA ASN A 93 31.23 -22.89 19.64
C ASN A 93 31.65 -23.30 21.07
N GLU A 94 32.32 -24.44 21.22
CA GLU A 94 32.77 -24.92 22.54
C GLU A 94 33.90 -24.05 23.14
N GLY A 95 34.58 -23.25 22.32
CA GLY A 95 35.59 -22.26 22.72
C GLY A 95 35.16 -20.80 22.50
N LEU A 96 36.12 -19.87 22.44
CA LEU A 96 35.85 -18.43 22.26
C LEU A 96 35.26 -18.13 20.87
N GLY A 97 34.52 -17.03 20.74
CA GLY A 97 34.03 -16.59 19.43
C GLY A 97 35.20 -16.15 18.55
N ILE A 98 36.03 -15.26 19.07
CA ILE A 98 37.26 -14.77 18.44
C ILE A 98 38.39 -14.89 19.46
N ASP A 99 39.37 -15.75 19.17
CA ASP A 99 40.57 -15.96 20.00
C ASP A 99 41.80 -15.39 19.28
N LEU A 100 42.23 -14.20 19.71
CA LEU A 100 43.41 -13.54 19.17
C LEU A 100 44.67 -13.83 20.02
N GLY A 101 44.51 -14.51 21.16
CA GLY A 101 45.54 -14.76 22.14
C GLY A 101 46.22 -13.48 22.66
N ASN A 102 47.46 -13.60 23.13
CA ASN A 102 48.20 -12.49 23.76
C ASN A 102 48.54 -11.31 22.82
N ALA A 103 48.47 -11.51 21.50
CA ALA A 103 48.65 -10.44 20.53
C ALA A 103 47.35 -9.64 20.28
N GLY A 104 46.23 -10.12 20.83
CA GLY A 104 44.90 -9.52 20.77
C GLY A 104 44.59 -8.47 21.83
N ILE A 105 45.54 -8.12 22.70
CA ILE A 105 45.33 -7.21 23.83
C ILE A 105 44.13 -7.66 24.70
N THR A 106 44.40 -8.58 25.61
CA THR A 106 43.54 -8.97 26.75
C THR A 106 44.32 -8.82 28.07
N PRO A 107 43.70 -8.69 29.28
CA PRO A 107 42.27 -8.84 29.67
C PRO A 107 41.73 -8.02 30.90
N ASN A 108 40.46 -8.20 31.26
CA ASN A 108 40.14 -8.96 32.49
C ASN A 108 38.86 -9.79 32.28
N ASP A 109 38.99 -11.11 32.32
CA ASP A 109 37.91 -12.04 32.67
C ASP A 109 38.21 -12.64 34.07
N ASN A 110 37.32 -13.47 34.61
CA ASN A 110 37.50 -13.97 35.99
C ASN A 110 38.59 -15.06 36.13
N LYS A 111 39.37 -15.36 35.08
CA LYS A 111 40.33 -16.46 35.05
C LYS A 111 41.81 -16.03 35.01
N ASP A 112 42.13 -14.72 35.08
CA ASP A 112 43.47 -14.22 35.37
C ASP A 112 43.49 -13.03 36.37
N LEU A 113 44.69 -12.60 36.81
CA LEU A 113 44.90 -11.77 38.00
C LEU A 113 45.80 -10.55 37.72
N ASP A 114 45.30 -9.50 37.08
CA ASP A 114 46.07 -8.25 36.85
C ASP A 114 45.25 -6.95 37.11
N THR A 115 45.92 -5.88 37.56
CA THR A 115 45.35 -4.51 37.78
C THR A 115 46.40 -3.41 37.52
N GLY A 116 46.10 -2.35 36.73
CA GLY A 116 47.02 -1.22 36.50
C GLY A 116 46.52 -0.03 35.63
N PRO A 117 47.21 1.14 35.63
CA PRO A 117 46.69 2.45 35.22
C PRO A 117 46.82 2.85 33.72
N ASN A 118 47.16 1.93 32.81
CA ASN A 118 47.07 2.05 31.34
C ASN A 118 46.81 0.66 30.71
N ASN A 119 45.85 -0.09 31.27
CA ASN A 119 45.60 -1.49 30.92
C ASN A 119 44.66 -1.62 29.72
N LEU A 120 45.17 -1.24 28.54
CA LEU A 120 44.68 -1.48 27.18
C LEU A 120 43.51 -2.49 27.09
N GLN A 121 42.26 -2.01 27.17
CA GLN A 121 41.07 -2.81 26.88
C GLN A 121 40.77 -2.65 25.40
N ASN A 122 41.14 -3.63 24.58
CA ASN A 122 40.83 -3.53 23.15
C ASN A 122 39.38 -3.81 22.80
N PHE A 123 38.59 -4.41 23.70
CA PHE A 123 37.17 -4.61 23.47
C PHE A 123 36.34 -3.47 24.11
N PRO A 124 35.23 -3.06 23.46
CA PRO A 124 34.32 -2.10 24.07
C PRO A 124 33.65 -2.69 25.33
N VAL A 125 33.42 -1.87 26.35
CA VAL A 125 32.70 -2.26 27.56
C VAL A 125 31.31 -1.63 27.54
N LEU A 126 30.27 -2.47 27.59
CA LEU A 126 28.89 -2.00 27.75
C LEU A 126 28.66 -1.68 29.23
N THR A 127 28.27 -0.44 29.53
CA THR A 127 28.23 0.09 30.90
C THR A 127 26.81 0.29 31.44
N SER A 128 25.85 0.59 30.57
CA SER A 128 24.45 0.73 30.98
C SER A 128 23.50 0.62 29.81
N ALA A 129 22.26 0.21 30.11
CA ALA A 129 21.12 0.41 29.24
C ALA A 129 20.16 1.38 29.94
N VAL A 130 20.10 2.61 29.44
CA VAL A 130 19.27 3.67 30.03
C VAL A 130 18.02 3.83 29.18
N ARG A 131 16.86 3.82 29.82
CA ARG A 131 15.61 4.17 29.15
C ARG A 131 15.57 5.68 28.96
N ILE A 132 15.37 6.13 27.72
CA ILE A 132 15.06 7.53 27.47
C ILE A 132 13.54 7.69 27.50
N PRO A 133 12.97 8.51 28.38
CA PRO A 133 11.59 8.95 28.23
C PRO A 133 11.51 9.76 26.92
N ARG A 134 10.80 9.24 25.92
CA ARG A 134 10.66 9.93 24.64
C ARG A 134 9.96 11.29 24.86
N PRO A 135 10.57 12.44 24.51
CA PRO A 135 9.82 13.67 24.32
C PRO A 135 8.91 13.52 23.09
N PRO A 136 7.73 14.15 23.03
CA PRO A 136 6.86 14.06 21.86
C PRO A 136 7.59 14.56 20.61
N ILE A 137 7.68 13.74 19.56
CA ILE A 137 8.30 14.17 18.30
C ILE A 137 7.35 15.14 17.58
N ILE A 138 7.82 16.36 17.36
CA ILE A 138 7.30 17.32 16.38
C ILE A 138 7.94 16.94 15.04
N SER A 139 7.14 16.51 14.07
CA SER A 139 7.61 16.16 12.72
C SER A 139 7.92 17.43 11.91
N GLY A 140 9.20 17.67 11.60
CA GLY A 140 9.59 18.70 10.64
C GLY A 140 11.10 18.96 10.53
N SER A 141 11.84 18.07 9.87
CA SER A 141 12.91 18.43 8.91
C SER A 141 13.66 17.17 8.44
N ASN A 142 13.76 17.02 7.12
CA ASN A 142 14.73 16.14 6.49
C ASN A 142 16.11 16.83 6.55
N SER A 143 17.12 16.17 7.08
CA SER A 143 18.52 16.44 6.74
C SER A 143 19.19 15.14 6.34
N LEU A 144 19.61 15.09 5.08
CA LEU A 144 20.51 14.09 4.51
C LEU A 144 21.88 14.21 5.19
N GLU A 145 22.28 13.21 5.97
CA GLU A 145 23.69 12.82 6.13
C GLU A 145 23.75 11.29 6.08
N GLY A 146 24.60 10.78 5.18
CA GLY A 146 24.74 9.36 4.92
C GLY A 146 25.41 8.60 6.06
N ASN A 147 25.20 7.28 6.06
CA ASN A 147 25.84 6.27 6.90
C ASN A 147 25.16 5.91 8.23
N GLN A 148 23.86 5.60 8.20
CA GLN A 148 23.21 4.74 9.20
C GLN A 148 22.45 3.61 8.50
N THR A 149 23.03 2.42 8.48
CA THR A 149 22.33 1.17 8.20
C THR A 149 21.98 0.52 9.53
N VAL A 150 20.84 0.91 10.10
CA VAL A 150 20.12 0.14 11.12
C VAL A 150 18.65 0.09 10.65
N PRO A 151 18.05 -1.09 10.38
CA PRO A 151 16.63 -1.19 10.12
C PRO A 151 15.84 -0.81 11.39
N ASP A 152 14.84 0.05 11.26
CA ASP A 152 13.93 0.48 12.33
C ASP A 152 12.77 -0.53 12.50
N PRO A 153 12.66 -1.28 13.62
CA PRO A 153 11.48 -2.04 13.96
C PRO A 153 10.61 -1.25 14.97
N ILE A 154 9.40 -0.91 14.51
CA ILE A 154 8.38 -0.15 15.24
C ILE A 154 8.06 -0.76 16.62
N GLY A 155 8.32 -0.03 17.71
CA GLY A 155 7.40 -0.02 18.87
C GLY A 155 7.93 -0.30 20.29
N ALA A 156 9.22 -0.45 20.56
CA ALA A 156 9.73 -0.56 21.94
C ALA A 156 10.09 0.82 22.53
N GLU A 157 10.05 0.98 23.86
CA GLU A 157 10.71 2.12 24.52
C GLU A 157 12.21 2.08 24.14
N SER A 158 12.71 3.12 23.48
CA SER A 158 14.10 3.13 23.02
C SER A 158 15.04 3.06 24.22
N LEU A 159 15.75 1.93 24.33
CA LEU A 159 16.87 1.80 25.24
C LEU A 159 18.06 2.46 24.57
N THR A 160 18.83 3.20 25.34
CA THR A 160 20.12 3.67 24.89
C THR A 160 21.18 2.84 25.57
N ILE A 161 21.91 2.08 24.77
CA ILE A 161 23.04 1.29 25.23
C ILE A 161 24.25 2.20 25.23
N ASN A 162 24.82 2.39 26.42
CA ASN A 162 26.03 3.15 26.61
C ASN A 162 27.19 2.20 26.85
N GLY A 163 28.34 2.56 26.30
CA GLY A 163 29.59 1.85 26.53
C GLY A 163 30.79 2.77 26.48
N THR A 164 31.94 2.21 26.85
CA THR A 164 33.23 2.87 26.84
C THR A 164 34.24 2.04 26.07
N LEU A 165 35.24 2.70 25.51
CA LEU A 165 36.40 2.08 24.90
C LEU A 165 37.64 2.75 25.47
N ASN A 166 38.66 1.98 25.87
CA ASN A 166 39.95 2.51 26.30
C ASN A 166 41.07 1.86 25.49
N SER A 167 41.55 2.58 24.47
CA SER A 167 42.52 2.10 23.50
C SER A 167 43.51 3.20 23.09
N THR A 168 44.17 3.06 21.94
CA THR A 168 45.22 3.99 21.47
C THR A 168 44.72 5.44 21.45
N PRO A 169 45.37 6.39 22.15
CA PRO A 169 44.97 7.80 22.21
C PRO A 169 44.79 8.45 20.83
N ASN A 170 43.83 9.37 20.73
CA ASN A 170 43.46 10.11 19.52
C ASN A 170 43.14 9.24 18.28
N SER A 171 42.67 8.00 18.49
CA SER A 171 42.32 7.08 17.41
C SER A 171 40.81 6.90 17.27
N THR A 172 40.37 6.61 16.05
CA THR A 172 38.96 6.40 15.70
C THR A 172 38.68 4.92 15.48
N PHE A 173 37.56 4.44 15.99
CA PHE A 173 37.13 3.04 15.90
C PHE A 173 35.73 2.91 15.32
N THR A 174 35.44 1.75 14.75
CA THR A 174 34.08 1.29 14.44
C THR A 174 33.67 0.22 15.44
N VAL A 175 32.55 0.43 16.14
CA VAL A 175 32.01 -0.56 17.08
C VAL A 175 30.92 -1.37 16.40
N HIS A 176 31.05 -2.68 16.44
CA HIS A 176 30.05 -3.65 15.95
C HIS A 176 29.35 -4.29 17.14
N TRP A 177 28.02 -4.36 17.12
CA TRP A 177 27.25 -4.97 18.20
C TRP A 177 26.35 -6.10 17.69
N TYR A 178 26.10 -7.06 18.57
CA TYR A 178 25.37 -8.29 18.27
C TYR A 178 24.37 -8.57 19.40
N PHE A 179 23.12 -8.90 19.03
CA PHE A 179 22.03 -9.18 19.98
C PHE A 179 21.50 -10.59 19.85
N SER A 180 21.28 -11.26 20.99
CA SER A 180 20.54 -12.52 21.07
C SER A 180 19.38 -12.45 22.06
N ALA A 181 18.27 -13.10 21.68
CA ALA A 181 17.08 -13.27 22.51
C ALA A 181 17.25 -14.34 23.61
N ASP A 182 18.23 -15.24 23.46
CA ASP A 182 18.47 -16.30 24.43
C ASP A 182 19.27 -15.76 25.62
N ALA A 183 18.77 -16.03 26.82
CA ALA A 183 19.34 -15.50 28.08
C ALA A 183 20.66 -16.17 28.51
N GLN A 184 21.25 -17.05 27.69
CA GLN A 184 22.43 -17.84 28.06
C GLN A 184 23.70 -17.28 27.41
N CYS A 185 24.66 -16.86 28.25
CA CYS A 185 26.08 -16.67 27.89
C CYS A 185 26.94 -17.67 28.67
N THR A 186 26.68 -18.98 28.53
CA THR A 186 27.39 -19.99 29.34
C THR A 186 28.73 -20.47 28.78
N ASN A 187 29.15 -20.02 27.59
CA ASN A 187 30.53 -20.12 27.13
C ASN A 187 30.93 -18.78 26.50
N ASN A 188 32.11 -18.30 26.88
CA ASN A 188 32.56 -16.92 26.76
C ASN A 188 32.60 -16.48 25.28
N GLU A 189 31.62 -15.69 24.83
CA GLU A 189 31.53 -14.97 23.53
C GLU A 189 30.52 -15.48 22.47
N GLU A 190 29.60 -16.39 22.81
CA GLU A 190 28.54 -16.78 21.86
C GLU A 190 27.45 -15.70 21.71
N ALA A 191 27.38 -15.01 20.57
CA ALA A 191 26.17 -14.33 20.14
C ALA A 191 25.22 -15.39 19.54
N THR A 192 24.44 -16.07 20.38
CA THR A 192 23.77 -17.37 20.10
C THR A 192 23.00 -17.48 18.78
N VAL A 193 22.46 -16.39 18.22
CA VAL A 193 22.25 -16.10 16.78
C VAL A 193 21.96 -14.58 16.75
N PRO A 194 22.61 -13.74 15.92
CA PRO A 194 22.16 -12.36 15.81
C PRO A 194 20.79 -12.32 15.12
N LEU A 195 19.75 -11.99 15.89
CA LEU A 195 18.48 -11.56 15.28
C LEU A 195 18.57 -10.12 14.79
N ALA A 196 19.54 -9.35 15.31
CA ALA A 196 19.86 -7.99 14.90
C ALA A 196 21.38 -7.72 15.06
N PHE A 197 21.95 -7.03 14.08
CA PHE A 197 23.34 -6.58 14.04
C PHE A 197 23.36 -5.10 13.67
N GLY A 198 24.32 -4.35 14.22
CA GLY A 198 24.55 -2.98 13.80
C GLY A 198 25.98 -2.53 14.00
N LYS A 199 26.30 -1.39 13.39
CA LYS A 199 27.62 -0.77 13.45
C LYS A 199 27.51 0.72 13.74
N LEU A 200 28.39 1.21 14.61
CA LEU A 200 28.55 2.62 14.90
C LEU A 200 29.90 3.07 14.30
N PRO A 201 29.89 3.69 13.11
CA PRO A 201 31.11 4.18 12.50
C PRO A 201 31.61 5.42 13.26
N GLY A 202 32.93 5.55 13.39
CA GLY A 202 33.52 6.80 13.84
C GLY A 202 33.17 7.18 15.28
N VAL A 203 33.14 6.21 16.20
CA VAL A 203 33.12 6.52 17.64
C VAL A 203 34.25 7.53 17.88
N GLY A 204 33.90 8.71 18.39
CA GLY A 204 34.75 9.91 18.39
C GLY A 204 36.16 9.61 18.91
N PRO A 205 37.19 10.38 18.47
CA PRO A 205 38.57 10.03 18.75
C PRO A 205 38.73 9.84 20.25
N THR A 206 39.30 8.69 20.64
CA THR A 206 39.70 8.46 22.03
C THR A 206 40.48 9.67 22.52
N ASP A 207 40.25 10.10 23.75
CA ASP A 207 40.91 11.28 24.30
C ASP A 207 42.44 11.08 24.42
N ILE A 208 43.14 12.09 24.95
CA ILE A 208 44.59 12.03 25.16
C ILE A 208 45.02 10.87 26.10
N ASN A 209 44.08 10.30 26.85
CA ASN A 209 44.29 9.17 27.74
C ASN A 209 43.75 7.84 27.17
N GLY A 210 43.30 7.82 25.91
CA GLY A 210 42.80 6.61 25.25
C GLY A 210 41.31 6.32 25.43
N ASN A 211 40.56 7.17 26.12
CA ASN A 211 39.16 6.88 26.45
C ASN A 211 38.18 7.47 25.45
N ALA A 212 37.19 6.68 25.04
CA ALA A 212 36.02 7.12 24.29
C ALA A 212 34.74 6.58 24.95
N THR A 213 33.63 7.30 24.75
CA THR A 213 32.29 6.81 25.10
C THR A 213 31.49 6.66 23.82
N PHE A 214 30.62 5.66 23.79
CA PHE A 214 29.68 5.49 22.69
C PHE A 214 28.30 5.18 23.25
N SER A 215 27.30 5.55 22.46
CA SER A 215 25.91 5.43 22.83
C SER A 215 25.13 5.14 21.55
N PHE A 216 24.26 4.14 21.59
CA PHE A 216 23.40 3.84 20.45
C PHE A 216 21.98 3.50 20.91
N PRO A 217 20.96 3.93 20.14
CA PRO A 217 19.61 3.47 20.35
C PRO A 217 19.56 1.97 20.04
N PHE A 218 18.87 1.23 20.89
CA PHE A 218 18.66 -0.20 20.76
C PHE A 218 17.18 -0.51 20.98
N ASP A 219 16.60 -1.19 19.99
CA ASP A 219 15.24 -1.68 20.02
C ASP A 219 15.28 -3.21 20.02
N PHE A 220 14.48 -3.81 20.91
CA PHE A 220 14.36 -5.27 20.92
C PHE A 220 13.67 -5.75 19.63
N PRO A 221 14.15 -6.86 19.02
CA PRO A 221 13.43 -7.54 17.95
C PRO A 221 11.99 -7.91 18.35
N ILE A 222 11.11 -7.94 17.36
CA ILE A 222 9.69 -8.26 17.56
C ILE A 222 9.54 -9.61 18.27
N GLY A 223 8.80 -9.63 19.38
CA GLY A 223 8.56 -10.84 20.17
C GLY A 223 9.59 -11.11 21.27
N VAL A 224 10.58 -10.22 21.43
CA VAL A 224 11.62 -10.31 22.46
C VAL A 224 11.54 -9.12 23.41
N SER A 225 11.68 -9.34 24.72
CA SER A 225 11.58 -8.29 25.75
C SER A 225 12.80 -8.20 26.66
N SER A 226 13.72 -9.16 26.54
CA SER A 226 14.99 -9.22 27.24
C SER A 226 15.96 -10.07 26.42
N GLY A 227 17.25 -9.89 26.62
CA GLY A 227 18.27 -10.67 25.94
C GLY A 227 19.67 -10.27 26.37
N VAL A 228 20.65 -10.59 25.54
CA VAL A 228 22.07 -10.28 25.77
C VAL A 228 22.66 -9.55 24.56
N ILE A 229 23.54 -8.58 24.83
CA ILE A 229 24.30 -7.83 23.81
C ILE A 229 25.79 -8.02 24.08
N ASN A 230 26.59 -8.19 23.03
CA ASN A 230 28.06 -8.05 23.06
C ASN A 230 28.55 -7.20 21.87
N CYS A 231 29.84 -6.86 21.84
CA CYS A 231 30.39 -6.00 20.79
C CYS A 231 31.89 -6.20 20.56
N THR A 232 32.37 -5.78 19.39
CA THR A 232 33.80 -5.69 19.03
C THR A 232 34.14 -4.26 18.57
N ALA A 233 35.41 -3.88 18.64
CA ALA A 233 35.94 -2.63 18.06
C ALA A 233 36.95 -2.94 16.95
N THR A 234 36.87 -2.21 15.84
CA THR A 234 37.84 -2.29 14.74
C THR A 234 38.43 -0.90 14.48
N ASP A 235 39.77 -0.78 14.50
CA ASP A 235 40.45 0.48 14.18
C ASP A 235 40.57 0.74 12.66
N ALA A 236 41.10 1.90 12.28
CA ALA A 236 41.27 2.29 10.89
C ALA A 236 42.29 1.44 10.12
N ASP A 237 43.20 0.75 10.81
CA ASP A 237 44.18 -0.15 10.23
C ASP A 237 43.64 -1.58 10.07
N GLY A 238 42.42 -1.83 10.57
CA GLY A 238 41.73 -3.11 10.46
C GLY A 238 42.01 -4.05 11.62
N ASN A 239 42.48 -3.57 12.76
CA ASN A 239 42.74 -4.40 13.94
C ASN A 239 41.43 -4.56 14.71
N THR A 240 40.90 -5.79 14.77
CA THR A 240 39.65 -6.10 15.47
C THR A 240 39.93 -6.68 16.85
N SER A 241 39.14 -6.29 17.84
CA SER A 241 39.18 -6.84 19.19
C SER A 241 38.50 -8.21 19.31
N GLU A 242 38.74 -8.89 20.43
CA GLU A 242 37.86 -9.96 20.90
C GLU A 242 36.46 -9.39 21.27
N PHE A 243 35.51 -10.27 21.55
CA PHE A 243 34.17 -9.85 21.95
C PHE A 243 34.16 -9.30 23.39
N SER A 244 33.34 -8.27 23.62
CA SER A 244 33.05 -7.79 24.96
C SER A 244 32.36 -8.85 25.80
N SER A 245 32.42 -8.70 27.13
CA SER A 245 31.52 -9.42 28.03
C SER A 245 30.05 -9.19 27.64
N CYS A 246 29.22 -10.21 27.83
CA CYS A 246 27.78 -10.10 27.58
C CYS A 246 27.15 -9.10 28.55
N PHE A 247 26.31 -8.22 28.02
CA PHE A 247 25.51 -7.29 28.78
C PHE A 247 24.05 -7.70 28.73
N SER A 248 23.52 -8.18 29.86
CA SER A 248 22.11 -8.56 29.97
C SER A 248 21.22 -7.31 29.97
N VAL A 249 20.35 -7.23 28.98
CA VAL A 249 19.29 -6.21 28.90
C VAL A 249 17.98 -6.85 29.35
N SER A 250 17.48 -6.45 30.51
CA SER A 250 16.23 -6.96 31.08
C SER A 250 15.04 -6.08 30.73
N ALA A 251 13.87 -6.71 30.59
CA ALA A 251 12.59 -6.00 30.58
C ALA A 251 12.43 -5.15 31.85
N ALA A 252 11.81 -3.97 31.73
CA ALA A 252 11.58 -3.09 32.88
C ALA A 252 10.78 -3.81 33.98
N THR A 253 11.33 -3.89 35.20
CA THR A 253 10.55 -4.30 36.38
C THR A 253 9.67 -3.14 36.83
N PRO A 254 8.34 -3.29 36.98
CA PRO A 254 7.49 -2.23 37.50
C PRO A 254 7.72 -2.06 39.00
N THR A 255 8.27 -0.91 39.42
CA THR A 255 8.34 -0.51 40.84
C THR A 255 6.97 -0.03 41.31
N PRO A 256 6.47 -0.44 42.51
CA PRO A 256 5.20 0.03 43.03
C PRO A 256 5.33 1.47 43.58
N THR A 257 4.72 2.43 42.89
CA THR A 257 4.57 3.83 43.33
C THR A 257 3.14 4.02 43.86
N PRO A 258 2.93 4.75 44.98
CA PRO A 258 1.60 4.97 45.56
C PRO A 258 0.67 5.59 44.53
N THR A 259 -0.54 5.00 44.41
CA THR A 259 -1.56 5.28 43.39
C THR A 259 -1.65 6.76 43.00
N PRO A 260 -1.11 7.14 41.83
CA PRO A 260 -1.70 8.20 41.05
C PRO A 260 -2.92 7.60 40.32
N THR A 261 -4.01 8.35 40.29
CA THR A 261 -5.19 8.06 39.47
C THR A 261 -4.77 7.57 38.07
N PRO A 262 -5.33 6.47 37.54
CA PRO A 262 -4.81 5.80 36.36
C PRO A 262 -4.77 6.75 35.15
N THR A 263 -3.58 6.95 34.60
CA THR A 263 -3.42 7.47 33.23
C THR A 263 -3.39 6.26 32.30
N PRO A 264 -4.34 6.13 31.36
CA PRO A 264 -4.47 4.96 30.49
C PRO A 264 -3.27 4.80 29.55
N THR A 265 -2.77 3.58 29.43
CA THR A 265 -1.91 3.12 28.33
C THR A 265 -2.55 3.55 26.99
N PRO A 266 -1.83 4.21 26.05
CA PRO A 266 -2.42 4.52 24.76
C PRO A 266 -2.70 3.20 24.03
N THR A 267 -3.97 2.84 23.94
CA THR A 267 -4.45 1.82 23.01
C THR A 267 -3.85 2.11 21.64
N PRO A 268 -3.20 1.14 20.95
CA PRO A 268 -2.69 1.38 19.60
C PRO A 268 -3.82 1.97 18.77
N THR A 269 -3.60 3.19 18.26
CA THR A 269 -4.62 3.93 17.54
C THR A 269 -5.08 3.06 16.38
N PRO A 270 -6.36 2.66 16.34
CA PRO A 270 -6.86 1.83 15.24
C PRO A 270 -6.58 2.53 13.91
N ALA A 271 -5.99 1.81 12.97
CA ALA A 271 -5.66 2.34 11.66
C ALA A 271 -6.16 1.44 10.53
N VAL A 272 -6.34 2.01 9.34
CA VAL A 272 -6.69 1.27 8.12
C VAL A 272 -5.64 1.49 7.03
N GLN A 273 -5.21 0.41 6.38
CA GLN A 273 -4.13 0.43 5.39
C GLN A 273 -4.27 -0.69 4.36
N PHE A 274 -3.59 -0.60 3.22
CA PHE A 274 -3.45 -1.73 2.30
C PHE A 274 -2.59 -2.84 2.92
N SER A 275 -2.85 -4.10 2.55
CA SER A 275 -2.04 -5.24 3.02
C SER A 275 -0.62 -5.26 2.47
N ALA A 276 -0.38 -4.60 1.34
CA ALA A 276 0.92 -4.48 0.69
C ALA A 276 1.08 -3.11 0.03
N ALA A 277 2.33 -2.66 -0.12
CA ALA A 277 2.66 -1.42 -0.83
C ALA A 277 2.66 -1.59 -2.36
N THR A 278 2.80 -2.83 -2.82
CA THR A 278 2.79 -3.19 -4.24
C THR A 278 1.93 -4.43 -4.49
N TYR A 279 1.23 -4.44 -5.62
CA TYR A 279 0.50 -5.59 -6.16
C TYR A 279 0.95 -5.80 -7.61
N SER A 280 1.10 -7.06 -8.02
CA SER A 280 1.40 -7.42 -9.41
C SER A 280 0.41 -8.47 -9.89
N THR A 281 -0.04 -8.32 -11.13
CA THR A 281 -1.01 -9.22 -11.76
C THR A 281 -0.71 -9.39 -13.24
N ALA A 282 -1.20 -10.48 -13.83
CA ALA A 282 -1.34 -10.58 -15.28
C ALA A 282 -2.57 -9.77 -15.74
N GLU A 283 -2.52 -9.27 -16.97
CA GLU A 283 -3.62 -8.53 -17.59
C GLU A 283 -4.89 -9.38 -17.75
N SER A 284 -4.73 -10.64 -18.15
CA SER A 284 -5.81 -11.64 -18.25
C SER A 284 -6.51 -12.07 -16.93
N ILE A 285 -6.20 -11.47 -15.77
CA ILE A 285 -6.81 -11.87 -14.47
C ILE A 285 -8.32 -11.57 -14.40
N GLY A 286 -8.81 -10.63 -15.21
CA GLY A 286 -10.16 -10.10 -15.12
C GLY A 286 -10.31 -9.07 -14.00
N SER A 287 -10.31 -9.48 -12.73
CA SER A 287 -10.44 -8.54 -11.60
C SER A 287 -9.40 -8.81 -10.52
N LEU A 288 -8.67 -7.75 -10.13
CA LEU A 288 -7.64 -7.81 -9.11
C LEU A 288 -8.22 -7.48 -7.71
N PRO A 289 -8.19 -8.42 -6.74
CA PRO A 289 -8.57 -8.14 -5.36
C PRO A 289 -7.45 -7.42 -4.60
N ILE A 290 -7.70 -6.17 -4.22
CA ILE A 290 -6.83 -5.37 -3.34
C ILE A 290 -7.34 -5.48 -1.90
N THR A 291 -6.49 -5.98 -1.00
CA THR A 291 -6.90 -6.18 0.41
C THR A 291 -6.57 -4.96 1.26
N VAL A 292 -7.59 -4.48 1.98
CA VAL A 292 -7.49 -3.39 2.97
C VAL A 292 -7.67 -4.00 4.36
N THR A 293 -6.77 -3.68 5.28
CA THR A 293 -6.69 -4.25 6.63
C THR A 293 -6.87 -3.17 7.68
N ARG A 294 -7.49 -3.57 8.80
CA ARG A 294 -7.62 -2.79 10.02
C ARG A 294 -6.57 -3.27 11.03
N THR A 295 -5.83 -2.34 11.63
CA THR A 295 -4.90 -2.59 12.73
C THR A 295 -5.43 -1.98 14.03
N GLY A 296 -4.92 -2.43 15.18
CA GLY A 296 -5.39 -1.98 16.50
C GLY A 296 -6.77 -2.54 16.87
N SER A 297 -7.56 -1.79 17.63
CA SER A 297 -8.88 -2.27 18.09
C SER A 297 -9.85 -2.48 16.93
N ALA A 298 -10.50 -3.65 16.89
CA ALA A 298 -11.63 -3.96 16.00
C ALA A 298 -12.99 -3.41 16.50
N SER A 299 -12.99 -2.66 17.61
CA SER A 299 -14.20 -2.08 18.20
C SER A 299 -14.71 -0.89 17.38
N GLY A 300 -16.00 -0.88 17.04
CA GLY A 300 -16.64 0.23 16.35
C GLY A 300 -16.54 0.14 14.83
N ALA A 301 -17.55 0.69 14.17
CA ALA A 301 -17.59 0.82 12.72
C ALA A 301 -16.83 2.06 12.25
N PHE A 302 -16.27 2.02 11.05
CA PHE A 302 -15.61 3.16 10.42
C PHE A 302 -15.79 3.12 8.91
N THR A 303 -15.50 4.25 8.26
CA THR A 303 -15.47 4.35 6.80
C THR A 303 -14.12 4.90 6.32
N VAL A 304 -13.72 4.51 5.11
CA VAL A 304 -12.55 5.05 4.41
C VAL A 304 -12.83 5.06 2.92
N ASP A 305 -12.49 6.16 2.25
CA ASP A 305 -12.61 6.26 0.80
C ASP A 305 -11.39 5.61 0.13
N TYR A 306 -11.57 5.10 -1.09
CA TYR A 306 -10.50 4.65 -1.95
C TYR A 306 -10.68 5.20 -3.36
N ALA A 307 -9.58 5.39 -4.08
CA ALA A 307 -9.61 5.70 -5.50
C ALA A 307 -8.35 5.21 -6.21
N THR A 308 -8.50 4.64 -7.39
CA THR A 308 -7.42 4.43 -8.35
C THR A 308 -7.04 5.73 -9.03
N SER A 309 -5.77 5.87 -9.39
CA SER A 309 -5.24 6.99 -10.15
C SER A 309 -4.06 6.55 -11.00
N ASP A 310 -3.99 7.07 -12.22
CA ASP A 310 -2.86 6.91 -13.13
C ASP A 310 -2.24 8.24 -13.55
N GLY A 311 -1.14 8.15 -14.30
CA GLY A 311 -0.49 9.27 -14.96
C GLY A 311 -0.51 9.18 -16.50
N ALA A 312 -1.29 8.25 -17.07
CA ALA A 312 -1.34 7.99 -18.51
C ALA A 312 -2.08 9.10 -19.29
N GLY A 313 -3.04 9.76 -18.62
CA GLY A 313 -3.74 10.91 -19.18
C GLY A 313 -4.56 10.55 -20.43
N LEU A 314 -4.31 11.26 -21.54
CA LEU A 314 -5.01 11.04 -22.82
C LEU A 314 -4.13 10.37 -23.88
N ASN A 315 -3.03 9.74 -23.45
CA ASN A 315 -2.21 8.93 -24.35
C ASN A 315 -3.08 7.84 -24.99
N GLN A 316 -2.73 7.47 -26.22
CA GLN A 316 -3.42 6.38 -26.90
C GLN A 316 -3.03 5.07 -26.21
N CYS A 317 -3.99 4.14 -26.09
CA CYS A 317 -3.83 2.81 -25.52
C CYS A 317 -2.93 1.87 -26.33
N SER A 318 -2.11 2.39 -27.24
CA SER A 318 -1.16 1.60 -28.01
C SER A 318 0.26 2.12 -27.80
N GLN A 319 0.43 3.01 -26.82
CA GLN A 319 1.67 3.72 -26.56
C GLN A 319 2.34 3.13 -25.34
N VAL A 320 3.53 2.57 -25.56
CA VAL A 320 4.39 2.03 -24.52
C VAL A 320 4.92 3.16 -23.63
N THR A 321 4.22 3.45 -22.54
CA THR A 321 4.61 4.47 -21.56
C THR A 321 5.02 3.89 -20.22
N GLY A 322 4.67 2.62 -19.94
CA GLY A 322 4.81 1.99 -18.63
C GLY A 322 3.79 2.49 -17.60
N GLN A 323 2.76 3.21 -18.06
CA GLN A 323 1.68 3.78 -17.25
C GLN A 323 0.35 3.20 -17.71
N ALA A 324 -0.28 2.43 -16.83
CA ALA A 324 -1.60 1.90 -17.10
C ALA A 324 -2.62 3.04 -17.08
N SER A 325 -3.63 2.97 -17.93
CA SER A 325 -4.65 3.96 -18.21
C SER A 325 -6.02 3.43 -17.82
N ALA A 326 -6.78 4.25 -17.08
CA ALA A 326 -8.16 3.93 -16.74
C ALA A 326 -9.13 3.89 -17.95
N ARG A 327 -8.64 4.13 -19.17
CA ARG A 327 -9.39 4.05 -20.41
C ARG A 327 -9.21 2.69 -21.10
N CYS A 328 -8.12 1.98 -20.87
CA CYS A 328 -7.71 0.82 -21.66
C CYS A 328 -7.30 -0.38 -20.80
N ASP A 329 -6.53 -0.18 -19.72
CA ASP A 329 -5.82 -1.28 -19.04
C ASP A 329 -6.50 -1.69 -17.73
N TYR A 330 -7.22 -0.73 -17.13
CA TYR A 330 -8.03 -0.97 -15.95
C TYR A 330 -9.24 -0.04 -15.92
N GLU A 331 -10.21 -0.34 -15.06
CA GLU A 331 -11.37 0.53 -14.84
C GLU A 331 -11.17 1.40 -13.59
N THR A 332 -11.45 2.71 -13.72
CA THR A 332 -11.48 3.63 -12.58
C THR A 332 -12.33 3.06 -11.45
N THR A 333 -11.68 2.74 -10.33
CA THR A 333 -12.29 2.08 -9.18
C THR A 333 -12.15 3.00 -7.98
N LEU A 334 -13.28 3.53 -7.50
CA LEU A 334 -13.32 4.46 -6.38
C LEU A 334 -14.62 4.33 -5.60
N GLY A 335 -14.58 4.55 -4.30
CA GLY A 335 -15.74 4.34 -3.45
C GLY A 335 -15.41 4.47 -1.97
N THR A 336 -16.33 3.99 -1.12
CA THR A 336 -16.17 4.05 0.34
C THR A 336 -16.29 2.64 0.92
N LEU A 337 -15.24 2.18 1.59
CA LEU A 337 -15.28 0.96 2.40
C LEU A 337 -15.94 1.24 3.74
N ARG A 338 -16.92 0.42 4.12
CA ARG A 338 -17.64 0.50 5.40
C ARG A 338 -17.32 -0.72 6.24
N PHE A 339 -16.49 -0.56 7.27
CA PHE A 339 -16.14 -1.61 8.21
C PHE A 339 -17.13 -1.61 9.38
N ALA A 340 -17.78 -2.75 9.61
CA ALA A 340 -18.56 -2.97 10.81
C ALA A 340 -17.64 -3.23 12.01
N ALA A 341 -18.20 -3.19 13.23
CA ALA A 341 -17.48 -3.63 14.41
C ALA A 341 -17.10 -5.12 14.26
N GLY A 342 -15.84 -5.46 14.47
CA GLY A 342 -15.30 -6.81 14.27
C GLY A 342 -14.72 -7.08 12.88
N ASP A 343 -15.01 -6.25 11.86
CA ASP A 343 -14.39 -6.40 10.54
C ASP A 343 -12.89 -6.05 10.64
N THR A 344 -12.03 -6.99 10.24
CA THR A 344 -10.56 -6.81 10.23
C THR A 344 -9.98 -6.59 8.84
N SER A 345 -10.70 -6.97 7.78
CA SER A 345 -10.25 -6.76 6.39
C SER A 345 -11.42 -6.67 5.41
N LYS A 346 -11.22 -5.96 4.30
CA LYS A 346 -12.12 -5.94 3.12
C LYS A 346 -11.32 -5.98 1.84
N GLN A 347 -12.01 -6.28 0.74
CA GLN A 347 -11.43 -6.28 -0.59
C GLN A 347 -12.05 -5.17 -1.44
N ILE A 348 -11.21 -4.53 -2.24
CA ILE A 348 -11.59 -3.70 -3.38
C ILE A 348 -11.30 -4.53 -4.62
N LEU A 349 -12.25 -4.67 -5.52
CA LEU A 349 -12.06 -5.37 -6.80
C LEU A 349 -11.81 -4.33 -7.87
N VAL A 350 -10.61 -4.34 -8.47
CA VAL A 350 -10.25 -3.46 -9.58
C VAL A 350 -10.34 -4.27 -10.88
N PRO A 351 -11.28 -3.97 -11.79
CA PRO A 351 -11.33 -4.62 -13.09
C PRO A 351 -10.09 -4.27 -13.91
N ILE A 352 -9.43 -5.30 -14.41
CA ILE A 352 -8.34 -5.24 -15.38
C ILE A 352 -8.93 -5.56 -16.76
N ILE A 353 -8.52 -4.79 -17.75
CA ILE A 353 -8.97 -4.93 -19.13
C ILE A 353 -7.85 -5.64 -19.88
N ASP A 354 -8.21 -6.71 -20.58
CA ASP A 354 -7.32 -7.54 -21.39
C ASP A 354 -7.49 -7.10 -22.83
N ASP A 355 -6.44 -6.52 -23.40
CA ASP A 355 -6.48 -5.94 -24.72
C ASP A 355 -5.64 -6.74 -25.73
N SER A 356 -5.14 -6.10 -26.77
CA SER A 356 -4.35 -6.77 -27.80
C SER A 356 -3.16 -5.97 -28.25
N TYR A 357 -2.81 -4.87 -27.58
CA TYR A 357 -1.58 -4.15 -27.80
C TYR A 357 -0.44 -4.81 -27.03
N ALA A 358 0.79 -4.68 -27.54
CA ALA A 358 1.97 -5.21 -26.87
C ALA A 358 2.71 -4.01 -26.26
N GLU A 359 2.43 -3.76 -24.99
CA GLU A 359 2.81 -2.54 -24.27
C GLU A 359 3.80 -2.81 -23.13
N GLY A 360 3.97 -4.08 -22.74
CA GLY A 360 4.84 -4.47 -21.66
C GLY A 360 4.24 -4.15 -20.29
N THR A 361 5.07 -4.16 -19.25
CA THR A 361 4.57 -3.95 -17.88
C THR A 361 4.21 -2.49 -17.61
N GLU A 362 3.01 -2.27 -17.11
CA GLU A 362 2.47 -0.94 -16.84
C GLU A 362 2.00 -0.77 -15.39
N ASN A 363 1.94 0.48 -14.92
CA ASN A 363 1.66 0.77 -13.52
C ASN A 363 0.64 1.89 -13.30
N PHE A 364 -0.18 1.73 -12.27
CA PHE A 364 -1.05 2.76 -11.71
C PHE A 364 -1.08 2.66 -10.17
N THR A 365 -1.84 3.51 -9.50
CA THR A 365 -1.90 3.55 -8.03
C THR A 365 -3.32 3.47 -7.50
N ILE A 366 -3.47 3.03 -6.25
CA ILE A 366 -4.71 3.13 -5.48
C ILE A 366 -4.41 3.77 -4.11
N THR A 367 -5.26 4.70 -3.67
CA THR A 367 -5.05 5.48 -2.44
C THR A 367 -6.27 5.44 -1.53
N LEU A 368 -6.05 5.30 -0.21
CA LEU A 368 -7.05 5.46 0.85
C LEU A 368 -7.11 6.92 1.31
N SER A 369 -8.31 7.45 1.55
CA SER A 369 -8.53 8.83 1.97
C SER A 369 -9.77 9.00 2.85
N ASN A 370 -9.98 10.19 3.41
CA ASN A 370 -11.17 10.57 4.19
C ASN A 370 -11.62 9.55 5.26
N PRO A 371 -10.72 9.01 6.10
CA PRO A 371 -11.14 8.06 7.13
C PRO A 371 -12.07 8.75 8.14
N THR A 372 -13.19 8.10 8.47
CA THR A 372 -14.11 8.55 9.53
C THR A 372 -14.22 7.47 10.58
N GLY A 373 -13.89 7.78 11.84
CA GLY A 373 -13.89 6.82 12.94
C GLY A 373 -12.62 5.94 13.01
N ILE A 374 -11.61 6.21 12.19
CA ILE A 374 -10.30 5.54 12.19
C ILE A 374 -9.21 6.50 11.67
N THR A 375 -7.92 6.13 11.79
CA THR A 375 -6.81 6.85 11.13
C THR A 375 -6.26 6.05 9.93
N LEU A 376 -5.61 6.71 8.97
CA LEU A 376 -4.87 5.99 7.92
C LEU A 376 -3.58 5.40 8.50
N GLY A 377 -3.27 4.15 8.13
CA GLY A 377 -2.00 3.49 8.41
C GLY A 377 -1.04 3.58 7.21
N SER A 378 0.01 2.76 7.22
CA SER A 378 0.98 2.68 6.13
C SER A 378 1.13 1.23 5.65
N PRO A 379 0.93 0.94 4.35
CA PRO A 379 0.74 1.89 3.26
C PRO A 379 -0.73 2.36 3.09
N SER A 380 -0.94 3.66 2.95
CA SER A 380 -2.23 4.26 2.53
C SER A 380 -2.34 4.46 1.02
N THR A 381 -1.25 4.24 0.27
CA THR A 381 -1.20 4.21 -1.19
C THR A 381 -0.43 2.96 -1.61
N ALA A 382 -0.94 2.23 -2.59
CA ALA A 382 -0.28 1.08 -3.17
C ALA A 382 -0.11 1.23 -4.69
N THR A 383 1.00 0.73 -5.22
CA THR A 383 1.25 0.65 -6.66
C THR A 383 0.76 -0.69 -7.18
N ILE A 384 0.06 -0.67 -8.32
CA ILE A 384 -0.42 -1.86 -9.01
C ILE A 384 0.32 -1.96 -10.33
N SER A 385 0.89 -3.14 -10.59
CA SER A 385 1.66 -3.45 -11.80
C SER A 385 0.95 -4.53 -12.62
N ILE A 386 0.59 -4.20 -13.86
CA ILE A 386 -0.06 -5.10 -14.81
C ILE A 386 1.02 -5.68 -15.73
N THR A 387 1.11 -7.00 -15.80
CA THR A 387 2.00 -7.72 -16.72
C THR A 387 1.21 -8.12 -17.95
N ASP A 388 1.51 -7.45 -19.06
CA ASP A 388 1.01 -7.70 -20.40
C ASP A 388 1.23 -9.16 -20.86
N ASN A 389 0.24 -9.75 -21.54
CA ASN A 389 0.34 -11.09 -22.14
C ASN A 389 0.73 -11.09 -23.63
N GLU A 390 0.82 -9.93 -24.26
CA GLU A 390 1.01 -9.78 -25.69
C GLU A 390 2.49 -9.56 -26.02
N THR A 391 3.06 -10.45 -26.83
CA THR A 391 4.40 -10.22 -27.40
C THR A 391 4.37 -9.38 -28.67
N THR A 392 3.20 -9.27 -29.31
CA THR A 392 2.96 -8.52 -30.55
C THR A 392 1.50 -8.10 -30.62
N THR A 393 1.21 -6.91 -31.15
CA THR A 393 -0.18 -6.44 -31.31
C THR A 393 -1.03 -7.38 -32.15
N GLY A 394 -2.21 -7.74 -31.61
CA GLY A 394 -3.14 -8.73 -32.14
C GLY A 394 -4.44 -8.16 -32.71
N ALA A 395 -5.44 -9.03 -32.84
CA ALA A 395 -6.78 -8.65 -33.29
C ALA A 395 -7.60 -8.13 -32.10
N ASN A 396 -8.44 -7.13 -32.36
CA ASN A 396 -9.20 -6.45 -31.32
C ASN A 396 -10.18 -7.42 -30.59
N PRO A 397 -9.99 -7.68 -29.28
CA PRO A 397 -10.75 -8.67 -28.54
C PRO A 397 -12.20 -8.24 -28.33
N ILE A 398 -12.54 -6.95 -28.48
CA ILE A 398 -13.92 -6.45 -28.39
C ILE A 398 -14.85 -7.06 -29.45
N ASP A 399 -14.30 -7.65 -30.51
CA ASP A 399 -15.08 -8.37 -31.52
C ASP A 399 -15.63 -9.71 -31.00
N GLN A 400 -15.01 -10.27 -29.96
CA GLN A 400 -15.50 -11.47 -29.30
C GLN A 400 -16.72 -11.13 -28.44
N ALA A 401 -17.80 -11.89 -28.61
CA ALA A 401 -19.07 -11.65 -27.92
C ALA A 401 -18.95 -11.69 -26.39
N GLY A 402 -18.10 -12.58 -25.84
CA GLY A 402 -17.86 -12.67 -24.40
C GLY A 402 -17.18 -11.41 -23.84
N VAL A 403 -16.11 -10.95 -24.51
CA VAL A 403 -15.37 -9.74 -24.13
C VAL A 403 -16.27 -8.52 -24.24
N PHE A 404 -17.00 -8.38 -25.37
CA PHE A 404 -17.96 -7.29 -25.57
C PHE A 404 -18.97 -7.19 -24.42
N VAL A 405 -19.56 -8.32 -24.01
CA VAL A 405 -20.52 -8.37 -22.91
C VAL A 405 -19.86 -8.00 -21.58
N ARG A 406 -18.68 -8.58 -21.26
CA ARG A 406 -17.95 -8.25 -20.03
C ARG A 406 -17.66 -6.75 -19.93
N ILE A 407 -17.15 -6.14 -20.99
CA ILE A 407 -16.87 -4.70 -21.03
C ILE A 407 -18.14 -3.87 -20.78
N HIS A 408 -19.31 -4.29 -21.27
CA HIS A 408 -20.55 -3.58 -20.97
C HIS A 408 -20.96 -3.67 -19.49
N TYR A 409 -20.71 -4.81 -18.83
CA TYR A 409 -20.92 -4.90 -17.39
C TYR A 409 -19.98 -3.96 -16.62
N ILE A 410 -18.73 -3.84 -17.03
CA ILE A 410 -17.75 -2.96 -16.39
C ILE A 410 -18.07 -1.49 -16.66
N ASP A 411 -18.18 -1.10 -17.93
CA ASP A 411 -18.38 0.30 -18.36
C ASP A 411 -19.71 0.89 -17.86
N PHE A 412 -20.78 0.09 -17.79
CA PHE A 412 -22.11 0.58 -17.44
C PHE A 412 -22.58 0.20 -16.04
N LEU A 413 -22.20 -0.96 -15.52
CA LEU A 413 -22.66 -1.46 -14.21
C LEU A 413 -21.55 -1.47 -13.15
N SER A 414 -20.32 -1.13 -13.51
CA SER A 414 -19.15 -1.09 -12.61
C SER A 414 -18.96 -2.37 -11.79
N ARG A 415 -19.21 -3.53 -12.42
CA ARG A 415 -19.00 -4.86 -11.82
C ARG A 415 -18.69 -5.89 -12.88
N GLU A 416 -18.11 -7.01 -12.46
CA GLU A 416 -18.02 -8.20 -13.31
C GLU A 416 -19.41 -8.82 -13.55
N PRO A 417 -19.62 -9.46 -14.71
CA PRO A 417 -20.85 -10.20 -14.96
C PRO A 417 -20.96 -11.41 -14.04
N ASP A 418 -22.19 -11.70 -13.62
CA ASP A 418 -22.50 -13.03 -13.10
C ASP A 418 -22.45 -14.07 -14.22
N PRO A 419 -22.10 -15.34 -13.94
CA PRO A 419 -21.94 -16.36 -14.98
C PRO A 419 -23.19 -16.55 -15.86
N SER A 420 -24.39 -16.43 -15.29
CA SER A 420 -25.66 -16.54 -16.02
C SER A 420 -25.88 -15.35 -16.97
N GLY A 421 -25.63 -14.13 -16.50
CA GLY A 421 -25.76 -12.91 -17.28
C GLY A 421 -24.77 -12.88 -18.44
N LEU A 422 -23.50 -13.23 -18.19
CA LEU A 422 -22.48 -13.36 -19.24
C LEU A 422 -22.95 -14.34 -20.31
N ALA A 423 -23.34 -15.55 -19.91
CA ALA A 423 -23.78 -16.59 -20.84
C ALA A 423 -25.01 -16.15 -21.64
N PHE A 424 -26.01 -15.55 -20.99
CA PHE A 424 -27.23 -15.09 -21.65
C PHE A 424 -26.94 -14.06 -22.74
N TRP A 425 -26.24 -12.98 -22.41
CA TRP A 425 -25.96 -11.90 -23.36
C TRP A 425 -24.96 -12.31 -24.45
N THR A 426 -23.98 -13.16 -24.12
CA THR A 426 -23.08 -13.72 -25.13
C THR A 426 -23.86 -14.59 -26.12
N ASN A 427 -24.79 -15.42 -25.64
CA ASN A 427 -25.61 -16.28 -26.48
C ASN A 427 -26.55 -15.50 -27.41
N GLU A 428 -27.03 -14.31 -27.00
CA GLU A 428 -27.81 -13.44 -27.88
C GLU A 428 -27.02 -13.06 -29.14
N ILE A 429 -25.71 -12.82 -29.03
CA ILE A 429 -24.84 -12.46 -30.16
C ILE A 429 -24.42 -13.71 -30.93
N THR A 430 -23.96 -14.76 -30.24
CA THR A 430 -23.43 -15.96 -30.91
C THR A 430 -24.51 -16.79 -31.61
N SER A 431 -25.80 -16.61 -31.24
CA SER A 431 -26.94 -17.21 -31.94
C SER A 431 -27.02 -16.85 -33.44
N CYS A 432 -26.36 -15.76 -33.86
CA CYS A 432 -26.26 -15.35 -35.26
C CYS A 432 -25.27 -16.19 -36.10
N GLY A 433 -24.44 -17.05 -35.49
CA GLY A 433 -23.40 -17.78 -36.20
C GLY A 433 -22.42 -16.82 -36.90
N SER A 434 -22.32 -16.92 -38.23
CA SER A 434 -21.45 -16.07 -39.05
C SER A 434 -22.15 -14.90 -39.76
N ASP A 435 -23.47 -14.71 -39.54
CA ASP A 435 -24.23 -13.62 -40.17
C ASP A 435 -23.85 -12.27 -39.56
N GLN A 436 -23.08 -11.48 -40.31
CA GLN A 436 -22.58 -10.18 -39.87
C GLN A 436 -23.67 -9.14 -39.63
N ALA A 437 -24.76 -9.16 -40.41
CA ALA A 437 -25.86 -8.23 -40.22
C ALA A 437 -26.62 -8.54 -38.93
N CYS A 438 -26.82 -9.84 -38.65
CA CYS A 438 -27.39 -10.31 -37.40
C CYS A 438 -26.49 -9.94 -36.20
N ILE A 439 -25.18 -10.20 -36.28
CA ILE A 439 -24.20 -9.89 -35.22
C ILE A 439 -24.22 -8.40 -34.90
N GLN A 440 -24.17 -7.53 -35.93
CA GLN A 440 -24.19 -6.08 -35.72
C GLN A 440 -25.48 -5.64 -35.02
N LEU A 441 -26.64 -6.14 -35.45
CA LEU A 441 -27.92 -5.81 -34.83
C LEU A 441 -27.99 -6.32 -33.37
N LYS A 442 -27.53 -7.55 -33.11
CA LYS A 442 -27.49 -8.10 -31.75
C LYS A 442 -26.53 -7.33 -30.85
N ARG A 443 -25.34 -6.95 -31.32
CA ARG A 443 -24.42 -6.09 -30.55
C ARG A 443 -25.07 -4.76 -30.17
N ILE A 444 -25.75 -4.09 -31.11
CA ILE A 444 -26.49 -2.85 -30.83
C ILE A 444 -27.57 -3.07 -29.76
N ASN A 445 -28.37 -4.14 -29.90
CA ASN A 445 -29.47 -4.41 -28.97
C ASN A 445 -29.01 -4.84 -27.58
N VAL A 446 -28.01 -5.73 -27.50
CA VAL A 446 -27.40 -6.16 -26.23
C VAL A 446 -26.81 -4.95 -25.52
N SER A 447 -26.07 -4.14 -26.25
CA SER A 447 -25.47 -2.91 -25.74
C SER A 447 -26.51 -1.93 -25.20
N ALA A 448 -27.56 -1.67 -25.98
CA ALA A 448 -28.66 -0.80 -25.56
C ALA A 448 -29.42 -1.34 -24.34
N ALA A 449 -29.49 -2.66 -24.16
CA ALA A 449 -30.20 -3.28 -23.05
C ALA A 449 -29.62 -2.91 -21.67
N TYR A 450 -28.32 -2.59 -21.57
CA TYR A 450 -27.72 -2.14 -20.31
C TYR A 450 -28.31 -0.81 -19.84
N PHE A 451 -28.48 0.16 -20.75
CA PHE A 451 -29.11 1.45 -20.43
C PHE A 451 -30.59 1.30 -20.03
N LEU A 452 -31.27 0.32 -20.62
CA LEU A 452 -32.67 0.02 -20.33
C LEU A 452 -32.84 -0.89 -19.11
N SER A 453 -31.75 -1.44 -18.57
CA SER A 453 -31.83 -2.34 -17.43
C SER A 453 -32.32 -1.61 -16.18
N ILE A 454 -33.04 -2.34 -15.31
CA ILE A 454 -33.45 -1.80 -14.01
C ILE A 454 -32.23 -1.33 -13.23
N GLU A 455 -31.14 -2.08 -13.29
CA GLU A 455 -29.90 -1.78 -12.59
C GLU A 455 -29.39 -0.38 -12.97
N PHE A 456 -29.20 -0.11 -14.26
CA PHE A 456 -28.70 1.19 -14.72
C PHE A 456 -29.71 2.32 -14.55
N GLN A 457 -31.00 2.07 -14.77
CA GLN A 457 -32.05 3.08 -14.60
C GLN A 457 -32.18 3.55 -13.15
N GLN A 458 -31.92 2.66 -12.19
CA GLN A 458 -32.04 2.93 -10.76
C GLN A 458 -30.71 3.29 -10.08
N THR A 459 -29.60 3.25 -10.82
CA THR A 459 -28.26 3.69 -10.38
C THR A 459 -27.82 4.88 -11.21
N GLY A 460 -27.18 4.69 -12.36
CA GLY A 460 -26.61 5.76 -13.19
C GLY A 460 -27.60 6.86 -13.57
N TYR A 461 -28.76 6.52 -14.10
CA TYR A 461 -29.77 7.55 -14.41
C TYR A 461 -30.37 8.22 -13.18
N LEU A 462 -30.39 7.55 -12.04
CA LEU A 462 -30.82 8.19 -10.79
C LEU A 462 -29.77 9.20 -10.32
N VAL A 463 -28.48 8.89 -10.43
CA VAL A 463 -27.39 9.84 -10.10
C VAL A 463 -27.49 11.10 -10.94
N GLU A 464 -27.64 10.97 -12.27
CA GLU A 464 -27.82 12.12 -13.16
C GLU A 464 -28.99 13.01 -12.70
N ARG A 465 -30.16 12.40 -12.43
CA ARG A 465 -31.36 13.13 -11.97
C ARG A 465 -31.21 13.74 -10.58
N LEU A 466 -30.47 13.11 -9.68
CA LEU A 466 -30.17 13.69 -8.35
C LEU A 466 -29.32 14.95 -8.49
N TYR A 467 -28.31 14.94 -9.37
CA TYR A 467 -27.51 16.12 -9.70
C TYR A 467 -28.35 17.21 -10.37
N LYS A 468 -29.22 16.83 -11.31
CA LYS A 468 -30.15 17.74 -11.99
C LYS A 468 -31.11 18.41 -11.01
N ALA A 469 -31.76 17.65 -10.12
CA ALA A 469 -32.65 18.20 -9.10
C ALA A 469 -31.88 19.08 -8.09
N ALA A 470 -30.65 18.71 -7.73
CA ALA A 470 -29.86 19.46 -6.77
C ALA A 470 -29.23 20.74 -7.33
N TYR A 471 -28.83 20.77 -8.60
CA TYR A 471 -28.00 21.87 -9.13
C TYR A 471 -28.45 22.43 -10.47
N GLY A 472 -29.45 21.82 -11.12
CA GLY A 472 -29.90 22.20 -12.45
C GLY A 472 -28.93 21.74 -13.54
N ASP A 473 -28.81 22.53 -14.60
CA ASP A 473 -27.94 22.23 -15.73
C ASP A 473 -26.61 22.98 -15.66
N ALA A 474 -25.58 22.38 -16.26
CA ALA A 474 -24.44 23.12 -16.73
C ALA A 474 -24.75 23.74 -18.11
N ASN A 475 -23.99 24.77 -18.50
CA ASN A 475 -24.04 25.35 -19.83
C ASN A 475 -22.65 25.31 -20.47
N GLY A 476 -22.62 25.18 -21.79
CA GLY A 476 -21.37 25.34 -22.53
C GLY A 476 -21.57 25.63 -24.01
N PRO A 477 -20.48 25.98 -24.71
CA PRO A 477 -20.52 26.30 -26.13
C PRO A 477 -20.87 25.06 -26.97
N SER A 478 -21.58 25.30 -28.06
CA SER A 478 -21.75 24.37 -29.18
C SER A 478 -21.66 25.17 -30.48
N THR A 479 -21.10 24.55 -31.51
CA THR A 479 -21.07 25.09 -32.87
C THR A 479 -21.99 24.32 -33.83
N PHE A 480 -22.69 23.29 -33.35
CA PHE A 480 -23.63 22.52 -34.16
C PHE A 480 -24.82 23.39 -34.57
N GLY A 481 -25.09 23.51 -35.87
CA GLY A 481 -26.11 24.43 -36.37
C GLY A 481 -25.77 25.93 -36.18
N GLY A 482 -24.54 26.26 -35.77
CA GLY A 482 -24.05 27.62 -35.51
C GLY A 482 -23.65 27.85 -34.04
N PRO A 483 -22.85 28.88 -33.72
CA PRO A 483 -22.39 29.15 -32.35
C PRO A 483 -23.55 29.50 -31.40
N HIS A 484 -23.72 28.71 -30.34
CA HIS A 484 -24.72 28.95 -29.30
C HIS A 484 -24.28 28.32 -27.95
N GLN A 485 -25.09 28.52 -26.90
CA GLN A 485 -24.93 27.84 -25.61
C GLN A 485 -25.97 26.73 -25.49
N ILE A 486 -25.54 25.55 -25.07
CA ILE A 486 -26.41 24.41 -24.81
C ILE A 486 -26.42 24.09 -23.31
N SER A 487 -27.61 23.76 -22.79
CA SER A 487 -27.77 23.20 -21.45
C SER A 487 -27.48 21.70 -21.49
N VAL A 488 -26.63 21.24 -20.57
CA VAL A 488 -26.18 19.85 -20.46
C VAL A 488 -26.26 19.38 -19.01
N PRO A 489 -26.36 18.06 -18.78
CA PRO A 489 -26.28 17.52 -17.42
C PRO A 489 -25.02 17.99 -16.69
N VAL A 490 -25.18 18.36 -15.43
CA VAL A 490 -24.12 18.98 -14.62
C VAL A 490 -23.11 17.95 -14.04
N VAL A 491 -23.52 16.68 -13.93
CA VAL A 491 -22.70 15.60 -13.37
C VAL A 491 -21.51 15.29 -14.28
N ARG A 492 -20.33 15.07 -13.69
CA ARG A 492 -19.09 14.73 -14.40
C ARG A 492 -18.67 13.28 -14.17
N LEU A 493 -17.84 12.73 -15.04
CA LEU A 493 -17.40 11.33 -15.02
C LEU A 493 -17.04 10.82 -13.62
N ASN A 494 -16.11 11.48 -12.91
CA ASN A 494 -15.62 10.99 -11.62
C ASN A 494 -16.70 11.04 -10.52
N GLU A 495 -17.58 12.05 -10.55
CA GLU A 495 -18.74 12.13 -9.66
C GLU A 495 -19.73 11.00 -9.98
N PHE A 496 -20.02 10.82 -11.27
CA PHE A 496 -20.94 9.81 -11.77
C PHE A 496 -20.52 8.39 -11.38
N LEU A 497 -19.24 8.04 -11.60
CA LEU A 497 -18.73 6.70 -11.30
C LEU A 497 -18.81 6.41 -9.80
N LYS A 498 -18.40 7.36 -8.94
CA LYS A 498 -18.47 7.21 -7.48
C LYS A 498 -19.88 6.89 -7.03
N ASP A 499 -20.80 7.75 -7.45
CA ASP A 499 -22.15 7.77 -6.91
C ASP A 499 -22.98 6.60 -7.47
N THR A 500 -22.72 6.20 -8.72
CA THR A 500 -23.35 5.02 -9.33
C THR A 500 -22.92 3.74 -8.62
N GLN A 501 -21.62 3.59 -8.32
CA GLN A 501 -21.09 2.45 -7.58
C GLN A 501 -21.65 2.37 -6.15
N GLU A 502 -21.83 3.52 -5.49
CA GLU A 502 -22.42 3.56 -4.15
C GLU A 502 -23.88 3.09 -4.15
N ILE A 503 -24.70 3.56 -5.10
CA ILE A 503 -26.10 3.11 -5.20
C ILE A 503 -26.17 1.62 -5.61
N GLY A 504 -25.28 1.19 -6.51
CA GLY A 504 -25.22 -0.20 -7.01
C GLY A 504 -24.60 -1.22 -6.05
N GLN A 505 -24.06 -0.79 -4.90
CA GLN A 505 -23.24 -1.65 -4.04
C GLN A 505 -23.93 -2.96 -3.63
N GLY A 506 -23.42 -4.09 -4.15
CA GLY A 506 -23.90 -5.44 -3.88
C GLY A 506 -25.27 -5.76 -4.49
N VAL A 507 -25.78 -4.93 -5.39
CA VAL A 507 -27.05 -5.15 -6.09
C VAL A 507 -26.79 -5.97 -7.33
N VAL A 508 -27.44 -7.13 -7.41
CA VAL A 508 -27.60 -7.90 -8.66
C VAL A 508 -29.08 -8.16 -8.84
N VAL A 509 -29.65 -7.62 -9.91
CA VAL A 509 -31.11 -7.72 -10.15
C VAL A 509 -31.52 -9.19 -10.25
N ASN A 510 -32.63 -9.52 -9.58
CA ASN A 510 -33.20 -10.86 -9.43
C ASN A 510 -32.38 -11.84 -8.57
N VAL A 511 -31.40 -11.37 -7.81
CA VAL A 511 -30.63 -12.19 -6.85
C VAL A 511 -30.91 -11.75 -5.42
N GLY A 512 -31.17 -12.70 -4.51
CA GLY A 512 -31.37 -12.42 -3.09
C GLY A 512 -32.49 -11.40 -2.81
N ASN A 513 -32.22 -10.44 -1.93
CA ASN A 513 -33.14 -9.35 -1.55
C ASN A 513 -32.78 -8.01 -2.22
N TRP A 514 -32.31 -8.06 -3.48
CA TRP A 514 -31.73 -6.91 -4.19
C TRP A 514 -32.60 -5.64 -4.17
N GLN A 515 -33.94 -5.74 -4.20
CA GLN A 515 -34.80 -4.53 -4.15
C GLN A 515 -34.63 -3.77 -2.84
N GLN A 516 -34.60 -4.48 -1.72
CA GLN A 516 -34.41 -3.86 -0.40
C GLN A 516 -32.99 -3.31 -0.26
N GLN A 517 -32.00 -4.02 -0.78
CA GLN A 517 -30.62 -3.56 -0.78
C GLN A 517 -30.45 -2.28 -1.60
N LEU A 518 -31.00 -2.24 -2.81
CA LEU A 518 -31.01 -1.06 -3.66
C LEU A 518 -31.71 0.13 -2.98
N GLU A 519 -32.87 -0.08 -2.37
CA GLU A 519 -33.58 0.99 -1.66
C GLU A 519 -32.78 1.50 -0.45
N ASN A 520 -32.15 0.60 0.32
CA ASN A 520 -31.26 0.98 1.42
C ASN A 520 -30.07 1.81 0.91
N ASN A 521 -29.44 1.40 -0.19
CA ASN A 521 -28.32 2.12 -0.80
C ASN A 521 -28.74 3.52 -1.24
N LYS A 522 -29.89 3.66 -1.91
CA LYS A 522 -30.44 4.96 -2.32
C LYS A 522 -30.71 5.90 -1.15
N GLN A 523 -31.29 5.39 -0.06
CA GLN A 523 -31.55 6.19 1.14
C GLN A 523 -30.25 6.67 1.79
N ALA A 524 -29.27 5.77 1.93
CA ALA A 524 -27.96 6.11 2.48
C ALA A 524 -27.23 7.14 1.60
N PHE A 525 -27.23 6.92 0.28
CA PHE A 525 -26.65 7.83 -0.70
C PHE A 525 -27.29 9.21 -0.63
N ALA A 526 -28.62 9.31 -0.68
CA ALA A 526 -29.31 10.60 -0.65
C ALA A 526 -29.04 11.37 0.64
N LEU A 527 -28.94 10.68 1.78
CA LEU A 527 -28.56 11.29 3.05
C LEU A 527 -27.12 11.81 3.04
N GLU A 528 -26.17 11.07 2.48
CA GLU A 528 -24.77 11.52 2.35
C GLU A 528 -24.67 12.70 1.38
N PHE A 529 -25.31 12.60 0.21
CA PHE A 529 -25.29 13.59 -0.85
C PHE A 529 -25.70 14.99 -0.36
N VAL A 530 -26.76 15.08 0.44
CA VAL A 530 -27.25 16.37 0.97
C VAL A 530 -26.37 16.97 2.08
N GLN A 531 -25.40 16.21 2.59
CA GLN A 531 -24.41 16.65 3.57
C GLN A 531 -23.10 17.10 2.91
N ARG A 532 -22.91 16.83 1.61
CA ARG A 532 -21.73 17.29 0.87
C ARG A 532 -21.64 18.81 0.87
N SER A 533 -20.42 19.34 0.95
CA SER A 533 -20.17 20.79 1.02
C SER A 533 -20.80 21.57 -0.13
N ARG A 534 -20.80 21.01 -1.34
CA ARG A 534 -21.47 21.59 -2.52
C ARG A 534 -22.98 21.75 -2.31
N PHE A 535 -23.63 20.75 -1.70
CA PHE A 535 -25.06 20.79 -1.39
C PHE A 535 -25.37 21.77 -0.26
N THR A 536 -24.63 21.69 0.85
CA THR A 536 -24.87 22.57 2.01
C THR A 536 -24.58 24.03 1.70
N SER A 537 -23.68 24.32 0.75
CA SER A 537 -23.44 25.67 0.25
C SER A 537 -24.55 26.20 -0.66
N ALA A 538 -25.20 25.31 -1.43
CA ALA A 538 -26.34 25.67 -2.28
C ALA A 538 -27.64 25.85 -1.48
N TYR A 539 -27.79 25.12 -0.36
CA TYR A 539 -29.04 25.07 0.41
C TYR A 539 -28.80 25.34 1.90
N LEU A 540 -29.00 26.58 2.32
CA LEU A 540 -28.90 26.99 3.72
C LEU A 540 -29.94 26.25 4.59
N THR A 541 -29.55 25.82 5.79
CA THR A 541 -30.45 25.12 6.74
C THR A 541 -31.60 25.98 7.24
N SER A 542 -31.48 27.31 7.10
CA SER A 542 -32.53 28.28 7.43
C SER A 542 -33.66 28.38 6.39
N MET A 543 -33.52 27.77 5.21
CA MET A 543 -34.60 27.76 4.20
C MET A 543 -35.86 27.08 4.76
N THR A 544 -37.04 27.59 4.39
CA THR A 544 -38.30 26.89 4.69
C THR A 544 -38.40 25.62 3.84
N PRO A 545 -39.11 24.57 4.30
CA PRO A 545 -39.35 23.36 3.50
C PRO A 545 -39.97 23.68 2.13
N THR A 546 -40.88 24.64 2.08
CA THR A 546 -41.52 25.10 0.84
C THR A 546 -40.52 25.68 -0.15
N ASP A 547 -39.66 26.60 0.29
CA ASP A 547 -38.68 27.25 -0.60
C ASP A 547 -37.64 26.25 -1.10
N PHE A 548 -37.20 25.34 -0.23
CA PHE A 548 -36.27 24.28 -0.59
C PHE A 548 -36.84 23.35 -1.66
N VAL A 549 -38.05 22.80 -1.44
CA VAL A 549 -38.70 21.91 -2.42
C VAL A 549 -39.00 22.64 -3.74
N ASN A 550 -39.45 23.90 -3.67
CA ASN A 550 -39.66 24.70 -4.88
C ASN A 550 -38.36 24.89 -5.67
N GLN A 551 -37.22 25.12 -4.99
CA GLN A 551 -35.92 25.27 -5.64
C GLN A 551 -35.46 23.96 -6.30
N LEU A 552 -35.68 22.80 -5.66
CA LEU A 552 -35.36 21.50 -6.25
C LEU A 552 -36.17 21.25 -7.54
N PHE A 553 -37.48 21.51 -7.53
CA PHE A 553 -38.31 21.37 -8.73
C PHE A 553 -37.94 22.40 -9.81
N LEU A 554 -37.55 23.62 -9.42
CA LEU A 554 -37.05 24.63 -10.35
C LEU A 554 -35.79 24.14 -11.07
N ASN A 555 -34.82 23.61 -10.34
CA ASN A 555 -33.59 23.03 -10.89
C ASN A 555 -33.89 21.82 -11.79
N ALA A 556 -34.80 20.96 -11.35
CA ALA A 556 -35.28 19.82 -12.13
C ALA A 556 -35.96 20.23 -13.44
N GLY A 557 -36.40 21.48 -13.58
CA GLY A 557 -37.16 21.94 -14.76
C GLY A 557 -38.57 21.35 -14.84
N VAL A 558 -39.08 20.80 -13.74
CA VAL A 558 -40.40 20.15 -13.67
C VAL A 558 -41.39 21.07 -12.97
N THR A 559 -42.57 21.22 -13.56
CA THR A 559 -43.73 21.77 -12.85
C THR A 559 -44.43 20.61 -12.13
N PRO A 560 -44.31 20.47 -10.81
CA PRO A 560 -44.85 19.31 -10.09
C PRO A 560 -46.38 19.36 -9.99
N SER A 561 -46.99 18.19 -9.86
CA SER A 561 -48.38 18.11 -9.41
C SER A 561 -48.49 18.61 -7.96
N THR A 562 -49.68 19.07 -7.54
CA THR A 562 -49.90 19.48 -6.14
C THR A 562 -49.63 18.32 -5.17
N THR A 563 -49.91 17.08 -5.58
CA THR A 563 -49.66 15.88 -4.77
C THR A 563 -48.16 15.67 -4.56
N ASP A 564 -47.36 15.64 -5.63
CA ASP A 564 -45.91 15.38 -5.55
C ASP A 564 -45.21 16.48 -4.76
N ARG A 565 -45.60 17.74 -5.02
CA ARG A 565 -45.04 18.89 -4.31
C ARG A 565 -45.35 18.82 -2.81
N ASN A 566 -46.58 18.48 -2.44
CA ASN A 566 -46.97 18.39 -1.03
C ASN A 566 -46.32 17.19 -0.34
N ALA A 567 -46.10 16.07 -1.04
CA ALA A 567 -45.39 14.91 -0.51
C ALA A 567 -43.94 15.28 -0.14
N ALA A 568 -43.19 15.89 -1.07
CA ALA A 568 -41.81 16.33 -0.81
C ALA A 568 -41.71 17.37 0.32
N ILE A 569 -42.71 18.25 0.49
CA ILE A 569 -42.76 19.19 1.63
C ILE A 569 -43.08 18.44 2.94
N ALA A 570 -43.95 17.44 2.89
CA ALA A 570 -44.36 16.66 4.06
C ALA A 570 -43.21 15.82 4.65
N GLU A 571 -42.13 15.57 3.91
CA GLU A 571 -40.91 14.94 4.43
C GLU A 571 -40.29 15.67 5.64
N PHE A 572 -40.58 16.97 5.78
CA PHE A 572 -40.15 17.82 6.90
C PHE A 572 -41.16 17.89 8.05
N GLY A 573 -42.33 17.26 7.94
CA GLY A 573 -43.38 17.28 8.95
C GLY A 573 -43.80 18.69 9.36
N SER A 574 -43.70 19.02 10.65
CA SER A 574 -44.02 20.35 11.19
C SER A 574 -42.80 21.26 11.33
N ALA A 575 -41.64 20.91 10.75
CA ALA A 575 -40.43 21.72 10.84
C ALA A 575 -40.61 23.05 10.08
N THR A 576 -40.05 24.12 10.62
CA THR A 576 -40.09 25.46 10.01
C THR A 576 -38.87 25.77 9.14
N ASN A 577 -37.87 24.91 9.17
CA ASN A 577 -36.62 25.03 8.42
C ASN A 577 -36.17 23.66 7.89
N THR A 578 -35.05 23.62 7.18
CA THR A 578 -34.53 22.39 6.55
C THR A 578 -33.28 21.85 7.25
N SER A 579 -33.12 22.05 8.56
CA SER A 579 -31.94 21.54 9.28
C SER A 579 -31.86 20.01 9.38
N ASP A 580 -32.98 19.29 9.19
CA ASP A 580 -33.02 17.82 9.13
C ASP A 580 -32.45 17.31 7.79
N ALA A 581 -31.24 16.74 7.84
CA ALA A 581 -30.56 16.17 6.67
C ALA A 581 -31.28 14.94 6.09
N ALA A 582 -31.93 14.13 6.92
CA ALA A 582 -32.67 12.96 6.44
C ALA A 582 -33.92 13.39 5.66
N ALA A 583 -34.63 14.41 6.15
CA ALA A 583 -35.75 15.01 5.42
C ALA A 583 -35.32 15.63 4.08
N ARG A 584 -34.16 16.32 4.05
CA ARG A 584 -33.56 16.81 2.78
C ARG A 584 -33.30 15.68 1.79
N GLY A 585 -32.70 14.58 2.24
CA GLY A 585 -32.40 13.43 1.40
C GLY A 585 -33.65 12.80 0.80
N ARG A 586 -34.71 12.63 1.59
CA ARG A 586 -36.00 12.09 1.12
C ARG A 586 -36.68 13.04 0.13
N ALA A 587 -36.77 14.34 0.45
CA ALA A 587 -37.35 15.33 -0.45
C ALA A 587 -36.58 15.47 -1.78
N LEU A 588 -35.23 15.38 -1.75
CA LEU A 588 -34.42 15.34 -2.96
C LEU A 588 -34.75 14.11 -3.82
N ARG A 589 -34.93 12.95 -3.20
CA ARG A 589 -35.34 11.73 -3.90
C ARG A 589 -36.73 11.84 -4.52
N ASP A 590 -37.70 12.39 -3.80
CA ASP A 590 -39.06 12.59 -4.34
C ASP A 590 -39.05 13.40 -5.64
N VAL A 591 -38.16 14.40 -5.73
CA VAL A 591 -37.97 15.21 -6.94
C VAL A 591 -37.21 14.44 -8.02
N ALA A 592 -36.09 13.79 -7.67
CA ALA A 592 -35.22 13.07 -8.62
C ALA A 592 -35.86 11.82 -9.22
N GLU A 593 -36.77 11.18 -8.48
CA GLU A 593 -37.53 9.99 -8.90
C GLU A 593 -38.89 10.36 -9.50
N ASN A 594 -39.21 11.65 -9.63
CA ASN A 594 -40.45 12.11 -10.25
C ASN A 594 -40.57 11.58 -11.69
N ALA A 595 -41.74 11.02 -12.03
CA ALA A 595 -41.97 10.40 -13.34
C ALA A 595 -41.80 11.38 -14.52
N THR A 596 -42.13 12.66 -14.31
CA THR A 596 -41.96 13.70 -15.33
C THR A 596 -40.47 13.97 -15.57
N LEU A 597 -39.69 14.13 -14.50
CA LEU A 597 -38.24 14.33 -14.61
C LEU A 597 -37.57 13.13 -15.30
N ASN A 598 -37.94 11.92 -14.88
CA ASN A 598 -37.43 10.69 -15.48
C ASN A 598 -37.65 10.66 -17.00
N SER A 599 -38.86 11.01 -17.45
CA SER A 599 -39.19 11.03 -18.88
C SER A 599 -38.47 12.15 -19.64
N GLN A 600 -38.31 13.32 -19.03
CA GLN A 600 -37.69 14.49 -19.66
C GLN A 600 -36.17 14.35 -19.82
N GLU A 601 -35.49 13.80 -18.82
CA GLU A 601 -34.03 13.68 -18.84
C GLU A 601 -33.52 12.41 -19.54
N PHE A 602 -34.39 11.43 -19.84
CA PHE A 602 -33.96 10.15 -20.41
C PHE A 602 -33.02 10.31 -21.63
N ASN A 603 -33.39 11.13 -22.62
CA ASN A 603 -32.57 11.31 -23.83
C ASN A 603 -31.25 12.03 -23.52
N ARG A 604 -31.28 13.05 -22.65
CA ARG A 604 -30.08 13.83 -22.26
C ARG A 604 -29.09 12.93 -21.52
N ALA A 605 -29.59 12.19 -20.53
CA ALA A 605 -28.81 11.20 -19.81
C ALA A 605 -28.30 10.10 -20.76
N PHE A 606 -29.13 9.56 -21.65
CA PHE A 606 -28.72 8.53 -22.62
C PHE A 606 -27.55 8.99 -23.50
N VAL A 607 -27.58 10.25 -23.98
CA VAL A 607 -26.47 10.84 -24.75
C VAL A 607 -25.21 10.96 -23.88
N LEU A 608 -25.34 11.51 -22.66
CA LEU A 608 -24.22 11.63 -21.73
C LEU A 608 -23.53 10.29 -21.47
N MET A 609 -24.32 9.22 -21.28
CA MET A 609 -23.78 7.90 -20.97
C MET A 609 -23.05 7.26 -22.15
N GLN A 610 -23.22 7.74 -23.38
CA GLN A 610 -22.37 7.28 -24.48
C GLN A 610 -20.92 7.77 -24.30
N TYR A 611 -20.73 9.00 -23.80
CA TYR A 611 -19.41 9.56 -23.53
C TYR A 611 -18.80 8.96 -22.27
N ILE A 612 -19.58 8.91 -21.19
CA ILE A 612 -19.11 8.40 -19.89
C ILE A 612 -18.84 6.90 -19.95
N GLY A 613 -19.75 6.11 -20.53
CA GLY A 613 -19.63 4.65 -20.56
C GLY A 613 -18.64 4.15 -21.60
N TYR A 614 -18.81 4.50 -22.88
CA TYR A 614 -17.91 4.00 -23.93
C TYR A 614 -16.57 4.73 -23.97
N LEU A 615 -16.59 6.07 -23.92
CA LEU A 615 -15.40 6.87 -24.18
C LEU A 615 -14.62 7.19 -22.91
N ARG A 616 -15.21 6.91 -21.74
CA ARG A 616 -14.59 7.11 -20.42
C ARG A 616 -14.13 8.55 -20.20
N ARG A 617 -14.93 9.52 -20.68
CA ARG A 617 -14.65 10.97 -20.56
C ARG A 617 -15.92 11.80 -20.54
N ASN A 618 -15.81 13.07 -20.13
CA ASN A 618 -16.89 14.04 -20.29
C ASN A 618 -17.03 14.45 -21.77
N PRO A 619 -18.22 14.88 -22.22
CA PRO A 619 -18.43 15.27 -23.62
C PRO A 619 -17.57 16.43 -24.13
N ASN A 620 -17.01 17.23 -23.22
CA ASN A 620 -16.17 18.39 -23.53
C ASN A 620 -14.71 18.23 -23.06
N ASP A 621 -14.30 17.01 -22.69
CA ASP A 621 -12.90 16.70 -22.38
C ASP A 621 -12.06 16.65 -23.68
N PRO A 622 -10.72 16.80 -23.58
CA PRO A 622 -9.89 16.91 -24.78
C PRO A 622 -10.01 15.69 -25.70
N GLN A 623 -9.92 15.95 -27.01
CA GLN A 623 -10.50 15.23 -28.17
C GLN A 623 -11.75 15.93 -28.69
N ASP A 624 -12.53 16.55 -27.80
CA ASP A 624 -13.46 17.64 -28.09
C ASP A 624 -12.97 18.95 -27.41
N THR A 625 -13.54 20.10 -27.79
CA THR A 625 -13.24 21.40 -27.13
C THR A 625 -14.49 22.13 -26.62
N ASP A 626 -15.67 21.57 -26.89
CA ASP A 626 -16.97 22.12 -26.58
C ASP A 626 -18.03 20.99 -26.51
N TYR A 627 -19.33 21.33 -26.52
CA TYR A 627 -20.42 20.34 -26.49
C TYR A 627 -21.04 20.07 -27.87
N THR A 628 -20.35 20.40 -28.96
CA THR A 628 -20.87 20.22 -30.34
C THR A 628 -21.27 18.77 -30.61
N GLY A 629 -20.47 17.79 -30.18
CA GLY A 629 -20.79 16.38 -30.34
C GLY A 629 -22.03 15.95 -29.55
N TYR A 630 -22.12 16.39 -28.28
CA TYR A 630 -23.27 16.11 -27.44
C TYR A 630 -24.56 16.69 -28.02
N ASP A 631 -24.51 17.94 -28.48
CA ASP A 631 -25.63 18.64 -29.11
C ASP A 631 -26.09 17.95 -30.41
N PHE A 632 -25.16 17.59 -31.28
CA PHE A 632 -25.46 16.82 -32.50
C PHE A 632 -26.24 15.55 -32.17
N TRP A 633 -25.75 14.77 -31.21
CA TRP A 633 -26.35 13.49 -30.86
C TRP A 633 -27.69 13.65 -30.15
N LEU A 634 -27.83 14.62 -29.24
CA LEU A 634 -29.09 14.92 -28.58
C LEU A 634 -30.14 15.37 -29.60
N THR A 635 -29.78 16.25 -30.53
CA THR A 635 -30.65 16.71 -31.61
C THR A 635 -31.08 15.53 -32.49
N LYS A 636 -30.14 14.68 -32.91
CA LYS A 636 -30.43 13.50 -33.74
C LYS A 636 -31.34 12.51 -33.02
N LEU A 637 -31.08 12.22 -31.74
CA LEU A 637 -31.90 11.29 -30.95
C LEU A 637 -33.33 11.82 -30.79
N ASN A 638 -33.49 13.12 -30.53
CA ASN A 638 -34.79 13.77 -30.43
C ASN A 638 -35.56 13.76 -31.76
N GLN A 639 -34.88 13.93 -32.90
CA GLN A 639 -35.49 13.81 -34.22
C GLN A 639 -36.17 12.44 -34.44
N PHE A 640 -35.64 11.39 -33.82
CA PHE A 640 -36.20 10.04 -33.87
C PHE A 640 -37.00 9.67 -32.61
N ASN A 641 -37.48 10.65 -31.86
CA ASN A 641 -38.30 10.46 -30.64
C ASN A 641 -37.64 9.52 -29.62
N GLY A 642 -36.31 9.61 -29.43
CA GLY A 642 -35.59 8.73 -28.50
C GLY A 642 -35.24 7.35 -29.05
N ASN A 643 -35.58 7.04 -30.30
CA ASN A 643 -35.23 5.75 -30.90
C ASN A 643 -33.74 5.71 -31.28
N PHE A 644 -32.92 5.12 -30.39
CA PHE A 644 -31.47 5.02 -30.57
C PHE A 644 -31.05 4.16 -31.78
N VAL A 645 -31.89 3.23 -32.24
CA VAL A 645 -31.62 2.43 -33.44
C VAL A 645 -31.75 3.29 -34.68
N SER A 646 -32.85 4.02 -34.82
CA SER A 646 -33.08 4.95 -35.94
C SER A 646 -32.09 6.12 -35.93
N ALA A 647 -31.69 6.58 -34.74
CA ALA A 647 -30.63 7.58 -34.58
C ALA A 647 -29.23 7.01 -34.87
N GLU A 648 -29.08 5.68 -35.00
CA GLU A 648 -27.81 4.94 -35.12
C GLU A 648 -26.80 5.27 -34.01
N MET A 649 -27.29 5.66 -32.83
CA MET A 649 -26.45 6.26 -31.80
C MET A 649 -25.51 5.23 -31.17
N VAL A 650 -26.06 4.18 -30.57
CA VAL A 650 -25.27 3.09 -29.97
C VAL A 650 -24.31 2.49 -31.00
N LYS A 651 -24.81 2.27 -32.23
CA LYS A 651 -24.00 1.78 -33.35
C LYS A 651 -22.78 2.66 -33.61
N ALA A 652 -22.93 3.99 -33.59
CA ALA A 652 -21.83 4.91 -33.85
C ALA A 652 -20.76 4.87 -32.76
N PHE A 653 -21.16 4.79 -31.49
CA PHE A 653 -20.20 4.75 -30.38
C PHE A 653 -19.46 3.40 -30.29
N ILE A 654 -20.15 2.26 -30.39
CA ILE A 654 -19.50 0.94 -30.32
C ILE A 654 -18.58 0.64 -31.52
N ASN A 655 -18.74 1.36 -32.63
CA ASN A 655 -17.88 1.26 -33.80
C ASN A 655 -16.95 2.46 -33.96
N SER A 656 -16.97 3.41 -33.02
CA SER A 656 -16.08 4.56 -33.08
C SER A 656 -14.64 4.11 -32.95
N VAL A 657 -13.74 4.81 -33.65
CA VAL A 657 -12.30 4.57 -33.54
C VAL A 657 -11.85 4.72 -32.09
N GLU A 658 -12.35 5.75 -31.40
CA GLU A 658 -12.02 6.02 -29.99
C GLU A 658 -12.41 4.87 -29.06
N TYR A 659 -13.60 4.28 -29.20
CA TYR A 659 -13.99 3.12 -28.38
C TYR A 659 -13.18 1.87 -28.72
N ARG A 660 -12.99 1.58 -30.01
CA ARG A 660 -12.31 0.35 -30.45
C ARG A 660 -10.84 0.34 -30.08
N GLN A 661 -10.16 1.49 -30.21
CA GLN A 661 -8.76 1.65 -29.85
C GLN A 661 -8.49 1.56 -28.34
N ARG A 662 -9.52 1.41 -27.49
CA ARG A 662 -9.32 1.00 -26.09
C ARG A 662 -8.82 -0.44 -25.95
N PHE A 663 -9.01 -1.27 -26.98
CA PHE A 663 -8.81 -2.72 -26.86
C PHE A 663 -7.89 -3.31 -27.95
N GLY A 664 -7.64 -2.56 -29.02
CA GLY A 664 -6.87 -3.07 -30.16
C GLY A 664 -7.05 -2.25 -31.44
N PRO A 665 -6.25 -2.55 -32.47
CA PRO A 665 -6.21 -1.79 -33.73
C PRO A 665 -7.51 -1.79 -34.53
#